data_AF-A0A9X2F910-F1
#
_entry.id   AF-A0A9X2F910-F1
#
_cell.length_a   1.000
_cell.length_b   1.000
_cell.length_c   1.000
_cell.angle_alpha   90.00
_cell.angle_beta   90.00
_cell.angle_gamma   90.00
#
_symmetry.space_group_name_H-M   'P 1'
#
loop_
_entity.id
_entity.type
_entity.pdbx_description
1 polymer ?
#
loop_
_entity_poly.entity_id
_entity_poly.type
_entity_poly.pdbx_seq_one_letter_code
_entity_poly.pdbx_strand_id
1 'polypeptide(L)'
;MSKQVGVVARGLSVVLLAAVVGLSNAATAEDVGPPPVTVQETADAFILSNGILTARILKQSGDLRSLRYGDTEVLTDRSGHAGGYWSHDTIGGKETQATITIDPATNDGERAEVAVIGISGGIPMGHGPGTPSEGDFAADIEIRYALGRDDSAIYTYCIFDHLPEYPAATMSEARFAVKLADYFDWMSIDEHRNRSYPEIDHSEDKYVFTALQSENRAYGFASTDRKIGFYLINPNTEYLSGGPTKPEFLCHRDTTRTQAPVVLNYWRSSHYGGANVSVEEGERWTKVIGPFLLYVNEGGDPDALWNDAKQRAAVEAKAWPYGWVDATGYAKPAERGTVTGQLVLDDPQFETRLGKFWVGLAHSPYSVPGWRGLKRPISWQTDAKHYQFWMECEASDGAFEISNVAPGTYTLYAMADGVLGEFAKADIAVDDSATVDLGELRWTPVRRGKQLWEIGIPNRTATEFAGSDRYFDPRITLEYPQLFPDDVTFTIGKSSPAKDWFFAHVPHNIDAGARVLPYRGVSGHGRATPYTIRFDMDDLPSGRAVLRLAICGTGTRSIDIDVNGQPAGEVRLGMGDGVITRHQIQGLWYERELECDASLLREGDNTLTLTVPAGPVNNGVVYDYLRLELVSDEGNGEEPPQPKQRPDAEAWKNQPPTNTDEASVRDYTLPDPLTTADGEKVSSTDQWEAVRRPELLKLFAEHQFGVTPTKTIKPTVEVIERDAEGLDGAARRSQARLHFGEGPDAPTIRVLRYVPADAKGPVPTLLYIGFSPNCLAVDEPGIDEGMAWDTRRQVRVPDRETFSFGPFNAKFFIDRGYGLALVYYGDIEPDFDHGGRHGVRSLFGATGDERDDNEWGAIGGWSWGLSRVLDYLETDPAVDSKQVALAGVSRLGKTVIWAGAQDERFALVMPLLSGEGGAAISRRNFGETVADLTNPERFDYWYTPNYATYAFDVDALPVDGHELVALIAPRPILHVVGSEDTWSDAKGEWVAAKAAEPVYELYGLQGPDGEEYPPPNTFLSGDIGYYVHEGGHRLFPKDLEVMADFMDQHFQRPEGEE
;
A
#
# COMPACT_ATOMS: atom_id res chain seq x y z
N MET A 1 7.57 37.52 54.67
CA MET A 1 6.21 37.62 55.27
C MET A 1 5.32 36.60 54.56
N SER A 2 5.44 35.29 54.81
CA SER A 2 4.69 34.45 55.78
C SER A 2 3.17 34.73 55.79
N LYS A 3 2.23 33.81 55.63
CA LYS A 3 2.21 32.33 55.68
C LYS A 3 0.81 31.82 55.22
N GLN A 4 0.78 30.62 54.64
CA GLN A 4 -0.17 29.48 54.81
C GLN A 4 -1.67 29.53 54.41
N VAL A 5 -1.98 28.54 53.54
CA VAL A 5 -2.98 27.44 53.62
C VAL A 5 -4.47 27.73 53.42
N GLY A 6 -5.07 26.96 52.49
CA GLY A 6 -6.50 26.66 52.43
C GLY A 6 -6.90 25.81 51.22
N VAL A 7 -6.98 24.48 51.40
CA VAL A 7 -7.64 23.52 50.50
C VAL A 7 -9.15 23.77 50.50
N VAL A 8 -9.80 23.84 49.33
CA VAL A 8 -11.26 23.62 49.21
C VAL A 8 -11.58 22.85 47.93
N ALA A 9 -12.32 21.75 48.12
CA ALA A 9 -12.87 20.85 47.12
C ALA A 9 -13.82 21.58 46.14
N ARG A 10 -13.73 21.24 44.85
CA ARG A 10 -14.70 21.64 43.83
C ARG A 10 -15.98 20.83 44.00
N GLY A 11 -17.04 21.47 44.50
CA GLY A 11 -18.41 21.00 44.34
C GLY A 11 -18.95 21.37 42.96
N LEU A 12 -19.64 20.44 42.31
CA LEU A 12 -20.46 20.69 41.12
C LEU A 12 -21.54 21.72 41.46
N SER A 13 -21.56 22.84 40.73
CA SER A 13 -22.72 23.74 40.66
C SER A 13 -23.48 23.44 39.37
N VAL A 14 -24.61 22.75 39.51
CA VAL A 14 -25.63 22.61 38.47
C VAL A 14 -26.31 23.97 38.30
N VAL A 15 -26.17 24.58 37.13
CA VAL A 15 -26.96 25.76 36.74
C VAL A 15 -28.28 25.26 36.17
N LEU A 16 -29.33 25.31 37.00
CA LEU A 16 -30.72 25.18 36.55
C LEU A 16 -31.10 26.46 35.79
N LEU A 17 -31.34 26.36 34.48
CA LEU A 17 -32.02 27.41 33.73
C LEU A 17 -33.53 27.32 34.01
N ALA A 18 -34.07 28.32 34.69
CA ALA A 18 -35.49 28.45 34.95
C ALA A 18 -36.23 28.94 33.69
N ALA A 19 -37.23 28.19 33.23
CA ALA A 19 -38.17 28.62 32.21
C ALA A 19 -39.08 29.73 32.78
N VAL A 20 -39.07 30.90 32.14
CA VAL A 20 -40.03 31.98 32.40
C VAL A 20 -41.32 31.66 31.65
N VAL A 21 -42.36 31.26 32.38
CA VAL A 21 -43.71 31.11 31.84
C VAL A 21 -44.34 32.51 31.71
N GLY A 22 -44.44 33.01 30.48
CA GLY A 22 -45.30 34.13 30.14
C GLY A 22 -46.73 33.64 29.93
N LEU A 23 -47.63 33.97 30.86
CA LEU A 23 -49.07 33.74 30.71
C LEU A 23 -49.64 34.74 29.70
N SER A 24 -50.09 34.26 28.55
CA SER A 24 -51.12 34.92 27.74
C SER A 24 -52.23 33.92 27.41
N ASN A 25 -53.47 34.30 27.74
CA ASN A 25 -54.68 33.51 27.49
C ASN A 25 -54.88 33.27 26.00
N ALA A 26 -54.80 32.02 25.56
CA ALA A 26 -55.45 31.52 24.36
C ALA A 26 -56.11 30.17 24.70
N ALA A 27 -57.32 29.98 24.19
CA ALA A 27 -58.18 28.83 24.45
C ALA A 27 -57.47 27.48 24.23
N THR A 28 -57.83 26.49 25.05
CA THR A 28 -57.41 25.09 24.98
C THR A 28 -57.73 24.50 23.61
N ALA A 29 -56.75 24.48 22.70
CA ALA A 29 -56.69 23.48 21.65
C ALA A 29 -56.19 22.18 22.30
N GLU A 30 -56.85 21.06 22.03
CA GLU A 30 -56.30 19.75 22.35
C GLU A 30 -54.90 19.66 21.73
N ASP A 31 -53.92 19.28 22.54
CA ASP A 31 -52.55 18.98 22.09
C ASP A 31 -52.61 17.64 21.33
N VAL A 32 -53.13 17.70 20.10
CA VAL A 32 -53.09 16.60 19.16
C VAL A 32 -51.64 16.53 18.70
N GLY A 33 -50.93 15.51 19.17
CA GLY A 33 -49.54 15.27 18.77
C GLY A 33 -49.36 15.32 17.24
N PRO A 34 -48.12 15.51 16.80
CA PRO A 34 -47.80 15.69 15.38
C PRO A 34 -48.40 14.58 14.49
N PRO A 35 -48.89 14.93 13.29
CA PRO A 35 -49.67 14.02 12.47
C PRO A 35 -48.81 12.85 11.98
N PRO A 36 -49.38 11.62 11.88
CA PRO A 36 -48.65 10.45 11.40
C PRO A 36 -48.06 10.68 10.00
N VAL A 37 -46.89 10.09 9.75
CA VAL A 37 -46.35 10.02 8.38
C VAL A 37 -47.30 9.21 7.52
N THR A 38 -47.47 9.64 6.28
CA THR A 38 -48.26 8.96 5.26
C THR A 38 -47.41 8.68 4.05
N VAL A 39 -47.71 7.57 3.37
CA VAL A 39 -47.19 7.25 2.03
C VAL A 39 -48.36 7.09 1.08
N GLN A 40 -48.36 7.84 -0.02
CA GLN A 40 -49.30 7.68 -1.11
C GLN A 40 -48.57 7.21 -2.36
N GLU A 41 -49.09 6.15 -2.97
CA GLU A 41 -48.55 5.60 -4.20
C GLU A 41 -49.39 6.07 -5.41
N THR A 42 -48.73 6.68 -6.39
CA THR A 42 -49.32 6.97 -7.72
C THR A 42 -48.74 6.03 -8.77
N ALA A 43 -49.23 6.12 -10.01
CA ALA A 43 -48.69 5.33 -11.12
C ALA A 43 -47.20 5.57 -11.35
N ASP A 44 -46.71 6.79 -11.10
CA ASP A 44 -45.37 7.25 -11.45
C ASP A 44 -44.49 7.67 -10.25
N ALA A 45 -45.06 7.76 -9.04
CA ALA A 45 -44.35 8.32 -7.89
C ALA A 45 -44.81 7.75 -6.55
N PHE A 46 -43.98 7.95 -5.53
CA PHE A 46 -44.36 7.92 -4.12
C PHE A 46 -44.45 9.35 -3.58
N ILE A 47 -45.42 9.59 -2.70
CA ILE A 47 -45.59 10.85 -1.97
C ILE A 47 -45.52 10.57 -0.48
N LEU A 48 -44.47 11.05 0.18
CA LEU A 48 -44.29 10.95 1.64
C LEU A 48 -44.69 12.28 2.26
N SER A 49 -45.50 12.27 3.32
CA SER A 49 -45.91 13.50 4.01
C SER A 49 -46.11 13.30 5.51
N ASN A 50 -45.64 14.25 6.31
CA ASN A 50 -45.84 14.31 7.76
C ASN A 50 -46.47 15.66 8.20
N GLY A 51 -47.07 16.41 7.27
CA GLY A 51 -47.65 17.73 7.53
C GLY A 51 -46.63 18.88 7.66
N ILE A 52 -45.34 18.58 7.85
CA ILE A 52 -44.23 19.55 7.81
C ILE A 52 -43.60 19.52 6.41
N LEU A 53 -43.16 18.34 6.00
CA LEU A 53 -42.61 18.07 4.67
C LEU A 53 -43.58 17.25 3.82
N THR A 54 -43.56 17.51 2.52
CA THR A 54 -44.16 16.64 1.50
C THR A 54 -43.16 16.41 0.38
N ALA A 55 -42.74 15.17 0.18
CA ALA A 55 -41.75 14.78 -0.81
C ALA A 55 -42.37 13.90 -1.89
N ARG A 56 -42.03 14.16 -3.16
CA ARG A 56 -42.48 13.37 -4.31
C ARG A 56 -41.29 12.70 -4.99
N ILE A 57 -41.23 11.38 -4.94
CA ILE A 57 -40.12 10.55 -5.48
C ILE A 57 -40.61 9.82 -6.72
N LEU A 58 -39.88 9.92 -7.84
CA LEU A 58 -40.24 9.24 -9.09
C LEU A 58 -39.86 7.76 -9.04
N LYS A 59 -40.77 6.88 -9.44
CA LYS A 59 -40.55 5.42 -9.45
C LYS A 59 -39.63 4.92 -10.56
N GLN A 60 -39.42 5.73 -11.60
CA GLN A 60 -38.60 5.33 -12.75
C GLN A 60 -37.12 5.67 -12.56
N SER A 61 -36.81 6.79 -11.89
CA SER A 61 -35.43 7.26 -11.74
C SER A 61 -34.95 7.21 -10.29
N GLY A 62 -35.87 7.27 -9.33
CA GLY A 62 -35.54 7.56 -7.93
C GLY A 62 -35.36 9.05 -7.65
N ASP A 63 -35.61 9.94 -8.62
CA ASP A 63 -35.42 11.37 -8.40
C ASP A 63 -36.43 11.96 -7.40
N LEU A 64 -35.93 12.87 -6.56
CA LEU A 64 -36.74 13.74 -5.72
C LEU A 64 -37.27 14.89 -6.58
N ARG A 65 -38.50 14.75 -7.08
CA ARG A 65 -39.12 15.70 -8.01
C ARG A 65 -39.60 16.98 -7.33
N SER A 66 -40.06 16.88 -6.09
CA SER A 66 -40.62 17.99 -5.31
C SER A 66 -40.35 17.74 -3.84
N LEU A 67 -40.01 18.80 -3.11
CA LEU A 67 -39.92 18.81 -1.66
C LEU A 67 -40.56 20.11 -1.16
N ARG A 68 -41.68 19.98 -0.48
CA ARG A 68 -42.43 21.12 0.04
C ARG A 68 -42.31 21.20 1.55
N TYR A 69 -42.03 22.40 2.06
CA TYR A 69 -42.10 22.73 3.47
C TYR A 69 -43.36 23.57 3.70
N GLY A 70 -44.35 22.96 4.37
CA GLY A 70 -45.75 23.39 4.29
C GLY A 70 -46.20 23.51 2.83
N ASP A 71 -46.68 24.70 2.45
CA ASP A 71 -47.09 24.98 1.07
C ASP A 71 -45.95 25.46 0.15
N THR A 72 -44.73 25.65 0.67
CA THR A 72 -43.61 26.24 -0.08
C THR A 72 -42.77 25.17 -0.77
N GLU A 73 -42.67 25.20 -2.09
CA GLU A 73 -41.72 24.37 -2.85
C GLU A 73 -40.29 24.89 -2.65
N VAL A 74 -39.36 23.99 -2.31
CA VAL A 74 -37.95 24.33 -2.10
C VAL A 74 -37.07 23.98 -3.31
N LEU A 75 -37.55 23.11 -4.21
CA LEU A 75 -36.79 22.66 -5.38
C LEU A 75 -37.16 23.42 -6.66
N THR A 76 -36.30 23.33 -7.68
CA THR A 76 -36.59 23.82 -9.03
C THR A 76 -36.21 22.77 -10.07
N ASP A 77 -37.03 22.61 -11.11
CA ASP A 77 -36.76 21.77 -12.29
C ASP A 77 -36.40 22.58 -13.54
N ARG A 78 -36.37 23.92 -13.42
CA ARG A 78 -36.13 24.85 -14.54
C ARG A 78 -34.73 24.73 -15.15
N SER A 79 -33.84 24.01 -14.48
CA SER A 79 -32.42 23.82 -14.74
C SER A 79 -32.11 22.59 -15.61
N GLY A 80 -33.11 21.97 -16.23
CA GLY A 80 -32.94 20.88 -17.21
C GLY A 80 -32.68 19.49 -16.64
N HIS A 81 -32.67 19.32 -15.31
CA HIS A 81 -32.67 18.04 -14.59
C HIS A 81 -33.69 18.09 -13.43
N ALA A 82 -33.92 16.95 -12.76
CA ALA A 82 -34.79 16.89 -11.60
C ALA A 82 -34.30 17.75 -10.42
N GLY A 83 -35.22 18.08 -9.50
CA GLY A 83 -34.96 18.94 -8.36
C GLY A 83 -33.94 18.36 -7.38
N GLY A 84 -34.02 17.07 -7.05
CA GLY A 84 -32.98 16.33 -6.35
C GLY A 84 -32.71 15.00 -7.05
N TYR A 85 -31.44 14.65 -7.26
CA TYR A 85 -31.05 13.46 -8.03
C TYR A 85 -29.72 12.87 -7.60
N TRP A 86 -29.57 11.56 -7.80
CA TRP A 86 -28.30 10.85 -7.72
C TRP A 86 -27.65 10.81 -9.11
N SER A 87 -26.33 11.01 -9.19
CA SER A 87 -25.63 10.95 -10.50
C SER A 87 -25.67 9.56 -11.13
N HIS A 88 -25.74 8.54 -10.28
CA HIS A 88 -26.06 7.17 -10.65
C HIS A 88 -27.50 6.92 -10.23
N ASP A 89 -28.42 7.11 -11.18
CA ASP A 89 -29.84 6.88 -11.01
C ASP A 89 -30.23 5.47 -11.47
N THR A 90 -31.52 5.15 -11.39
CA THR A 90 -32.04 3.82 -11.77
C THR A 90 -32.41 3.72 -13.25
N ILE A 91 -32.18 4.78 -14.03
CA ILE A 91 -32.45 4.82 -15.47
C ILE A 91 -31.38 4.02 -16.22
N GLY A 92 -31.77 3.36 -17.32
CA GLY A 92 -30.83 2.66 -18.22
C GLY A 92 -30.56 1.21 -17.84
N GLY A 93 -30.97 0.80 -16.64
CA GLY A 93 -30.93 -0.61 -16.20
C GLY A 93 -31.88 -1.51 -16.98
N LYS A 94 -31.69 -2.81 -16.81
CA LYS A 94 -32.51 -3.87 -17.40
C LYS A 94 -33.97 -3.81 -16.90
N GLU A 95 -34.16 -3.49 -15.63
CA GLU A 95 -35.46 -3.40 -14.97
C GLU A 95 -35.40 -2.35 -13.85
N THR A 96 -36.53 -1.69 -13.59
CA THR A 96 -36.71 -0.81 -12.44
C THR A 96 -37.85 -1.31 -11.56
N GLN A 97 -37.62 -1.39 -10.26
CA GLN A 97 -38.59 -1.78 -9.25
C GLN A 97 -38.76 -0.67 -8.22
N ALA A 98 -39.98 -0.51 -7.70
CA ALA A 98 -40.30 0.53 -6.72
C ALA A 98 -41.17 -0.06 -5.62
N THR A 99 -40.77 0.10 -4.36
CA THR A 99 -41.42 -0.54 -3.21
C THR A 99 -41.50 0.39 -1.99
N ILE A 100 -42.44 0.11 -1.11
CA ILE A 100 -42.51 0.70 0.24
C ILE A 100 -41.77 -0.26 1.17
N THR A 101 -40.65 0.17 1.74
CA THR A 101 -39.78 -0.65 2.60
C THR A 101 -40.10 -0.48 4.09
N ILE A 102 -40.63 0.67 4.48
CA ILE A 102 -41.24 0.89 5.80
C ILE A 102 -42.64 1.45 5.58
N ASP A 103 -43.66 0.65 5.87
CA ASP A 103 -45.06 1.06 5.76
C ASP A 103 -45.49 1.78 7.06
N PRO A 104 -45.84 3.08 7.01
CA PRO A 104 -46.29 3.82 8.18
C PRO A 104 -47.55 3.21 8.82
N ALA A 105 -48.36 2.44 8.09
CA ALA A 105 -49.51 1.74 8.68
C ALA A 105 -49.10 0.65 9.70
N THR A 106 -47.82 0.23 9.71
CA THR A 106 -47.32 -0.85 10.55
C THR A 106 -46.53 -0.38 11.79
N ASN A 107 -46.18 0.91 11.85
CA ASN A 107 -45.45 1.53 12.97
C ASN A 107 -46.21 2.73 13.57
N ASP A 108 -47.54 2.64 13.52
CA ASP A 108 -48.49 3.69 13.92
C ASP A 108 -48.36 5.02 13.15
N GLY A 109 -47.47 5.14 12.18
CA GLY A 109 -47.16 6.34 11.40
C GLY A 109 -45.94 7.09 11.92
N GLU A 110 -45.03 6.40 12.61
CA GLU A 110 -43.76 6.94 13.10
C GLU A 110 -42.80 7.26 11.95
N ARG A 111 -42.73 6.38 10.94
CA ARG A 111 -41.80 6.50 9.81
C ARG A 111 -42.37 5.87 8.55
N ALA A 112 -42.06 6.45 7.39
CA ALA A 112 -42.26 5.83 6.09
C ALA A 112 -40.92 5.78 5.34
N GLU A 113 -40.68 4.73 4.57
CA GLU A 113 -39.54 4.61 3.67
C GLU A 113 -39.98 3.98 2.34
N VAL A 114 -39.44 4.50 1.25
CA VAL A 114 -39.62 3.95 -0.10
C VAL A 114 -38.26 3.70 -0.75
N ALA A 115 -38.22 2.68 -1.60
CA ALA A 115 -37.04 2.29 -2.36
C ALA A 115 -37.35 2.23 -3.86
N VAL A 116 -36.39 2.66 -4.68
CA VAL A 116 -36.39 2.49 -6.14
C VAL A 116 -35.08 1.81 -6.53
N ILE A 117 -35.17 0.65 -7.17
CA ILE A 117 -34.04 -0.19 -7.55
C ILE A 117 -33.96 -0.25 -9.08
N GLY A 118 -32.80 0.10 -9.64
CA GLY A 118 -32.43 -0.19 -11.03
C GLY A 118 -31.54 -1.42 -11.08
N ILE A 119 -32.02 -2.51 -11.67
CA ILE A 119 -31.24 -3.73 -11.88
C ILE A 119 -30.37 -3.53 -13.11
N SER A 120 -29.05 -3.55 -12.94
CA SER A 120 -28.08 -3.32 -14.02
C SER A 120 -28.10 -4.44 -15.05
N GLY A 121 -28.07 -5.70 -14.59
CA GLY A 121 -27.90 -6.86 -15.48
C GLY A 121 -26.60 -6.80 -16.31
N GLY A 122 -25.57 -6.13 -15.78
CA GLY A 122 -24.29 -5.89 -16.43
C GLY A 122 -24.25 -4.62 -17.30
N ILE A 123 -25.34 -3.87 -17.40
CA ILE A 123 -25.39 -2.59 -18.11
C ILE A 123 -24.79 -1.49 -17.22
N PRO A 124 -23.80 -0.71 -17.69
CA PRO A 124 -23.31 0.45 -16.96
C PRO A 124 -24.44 1.43 -16.65
N MET A 125 -24.50 1.88 -15.40
CA MET A 125 -25.51 2.79 -14.89
C MET A 125 -24.92 4.20 -14.72
N GLY A 126 -25.79 5.20 -14.62
CA GLY A 126 -25.46 6.59 -14.32
C GLY A 126 -25.41 7.53 -15.52
N HIS A 127 -25.78 8.79 -15.26
CA HIS A 127 -25.94 9.84 -16.27
C HIS A 127 -25.38 11.20 -15.81
N GLY A 128 -24.51 11.16 -14.79
CA GLY A 128 -23.93 12.36 -14.17
C GLY A 128 -22.71 12.92 -14.89
N PRO A 129 -22.12 14.02 -14.37
CA PRO A 129 -20.86 14.55 -14.88
C PRO A 129 -19.73 13.53 -14.77
N GLY A 130 -18.90 13.45 -15.81
CA GLY A 130 -17.79 12.48 -15.87
C GLY A 130 -18.19 11.12 -16.43
N THR A 131 -19.49 10.83 -16.51
CA THR A 131 -20.05 9.58 -17.05
C THR A 131 -20.34 9.70 -18.56
N PRO A 132 -20.01 8.70 -19.40
CA PRO A 132 -20.47 8.61 -20.78
C PRO A 132 -22.00 8.53 -20.89
N SER A 133 -22.56 8.74 -22.08
CA SER A 133 -24.02 8.68 -22.29
C SER A 133 -24.66 7.33 -21.96
N GLU A 134 -23.84 6.29 -21.95
CA GLU A 134 -24.18 4.89 -21.73
C GLU A 134 -23.94 4.39 -20.30
N GLY A 135 -23.49 5.26 -19.38
CA GLY A 135 -23.09 4.88 -18.02
C GLY A 135 -21.60 4.51 -17.90
N ASP A 136 -21.03 4.62 -16.70
CA ASP A 136 -19.63 4.24 -16.39
C ASP A 136 -19.49 3.16 -15.31
N PHE A 137 -20.59 2.77 -14.65
CA PHE A 137 -20.51 1.82 -13.54
C PHE A 137 -21.63 0.78 -13.55
N ALA A 138 -21.30 -0.49 -13.81
CA ALA A 138 -22.27 -1.58 -13.80
C ALA A 138 -22.55 -2.04 -12.37
N ALA A 139 -23.67 -1.65 -11.77
CA ALA A 139 -24.09 -2.13 -10.45
C ALA A 139 -25.60 -1.99 -10.32
N ASP A 140 -26.25 -2.85 -9.53
CA ASP A 140 -27.62 -2.59 -9.11
C ASP A 140 -27.63 -1.35 -8.22
N ILE A 141 -28.48 -0.39 -8.55
CA ILE A 141 -28.56 0.91 -7.86
C ILE A 141 -29.88 0.97 -7.12
N GLU A 142 -29.85 1.03 -5.79
CA GLU A 142 -31.04 1.19 -4.96
C GLU A 142 -31.02 2.55 -4.24
N ILE A 143 -32.00 3.39 -4.56
CA ILE A 143 -32.16 4.72 -3.95
C ILE A 143 -33.32 4.67 -2.96
N ARG A 144 -33.07 5.15 -1.73
CA ARG A 144 -34.07 5.17 -0.67
C ARG A 144 -34.34 6.57 -0.13
N TYR A 145 -35.59 6.77 0.30
CA TYR A 145 -36.04 7.99 0.96
C TYR A 145 -36.89 7.65 2.18
N ALA A 146 -36.54 8.19 3.34
CA ALA A 146 -37.30 8.00 4.58
C ALA A 146 -37.73 9.34 5.20
N LEU A 147 -38.92 9.36 5.80
CA LEU A 147 -39.49 10.52 6.51
C LEU A 147 -40.05 10.07 7.87
N GLY A 148 -39.69 10.77 8.94
CA GLY A 148 -40.22 10.56 10.29
C GLY A 148 -41.37 11.53 10.63
N ARG A 149 -42.19 11.19 11.64
CA ARG A 149 -43.41 11.90 12.03
C ARG A 149 -43.23 13.40 12.31
N ASP A 150 -42.11 13.76 12.92
CA ASP A 150 -41.84 15.13 13.41
C ASP A 150 -40.63 15.74 12.71
N ASP A 151 -40.12 15.05 11.69
CA ASP A 151 -38.90 15.43 11.03
C ASP A 151 -39.16 16.53 10.00
N SER A 152 -38.43 17.63 10.13
CA SER A 152 -38.26 18.62 9.07
C SER A 152 -37.09 18.26 8.13
N ALA A 153 -36.78 16.96 8.04
CA ALA A 153 -35.79 16.40 7.14
C ALA A 153 -36.33 15.18 6.40
N ILE A 154 -35.95 15.04 5.14
CA ILE A 154 -36.03 13.77 4.44
C ILE A 154 -34.65 13.12 4.40
N TYR A 155 -34.57 11.85 4.79
CA TYR A 155 -33.35 11.05 4.76
C TYR A 155 -33.22 10.41 3.39
N THR A 156 -32.03 10.37 2.82
CA THR A 156 -31.76 9.63 1.58
C THR A 156 -30.41 8.94 1.60
N TYR A 157 -30.34 7.80 0.92
CA TYR A 157 -29.14 7.00 0.73
C TYR A 157 -29.24 6.17 -0.54
N CYS A 158 -28.08 5.73 -1.01
CA CYS A 158 -27.96 4.90 -2.20
C CYS A 158 -27.13 3.65 -1.90
N ILE A 159 -27.59 2.49 -2.34
CA ILE A 159 -26.85 1.23 -2.29
C ILE A 159 -26.38 0.91 -3.71
N PHE A 160 -25.09 0.66 -3.83
CA PHE A 160 -24.48 0.09 -5.03
C PHE A 160 -24.21 -1.39 -4.74
N ASP A 161 -24.70 -2.30 -5.59
CA ASP A 161 -24.39 -3.73 -5.53
C ASP A 161 -23.86 -4.23 -6.89
N HIS A 162 -22.54 -4.36 -6.99
CA HIS A 162 -21.86 -4.98 -8.12
C HIS A 162 -21.77 -6.49 -7.89
N LEU A 163 -22.43 -7.26 -8.76
CA LEU A 163 -22.44 -8.71 -8.70
C LEU A 163 -21.25 -9.29 -9.49
N PRO A 164 -20.69 -10.45 -9.09
CA PRO A 164 -19.55 -11.08 -9.77
C PRO A 164 -19.75 -11.31 -11.27
N GLU A 165 -20.98 -11.50 -11.73
CA GLU A 165 -21.33 -11.68 -13.14
C GLU A 165 -21.32 -10.38 -13.97
N TYR A 166 -21.21 -9.22 -13.33
CA TYR A 166 -21.15 -7.93 -14.01
C TYR A 166 -19.71 -7.65 -14.49
N PRO A 167 -19.54 -6.93 -15.61
CA PRO A 167 -18.21 -6.63 -16.13
C PRO A 167 -17.46 -5.66 -15.22
N ALA A 168 -16.13 -5.72 -15.23
CA ALA A 168 -15.29 -4.77 -14.52
C ALA A 168 -15.73 -3.31 -14.78
N ALA A 169 -15.75 -2.49 -13.74
CA ALA A 169 -16.32 -1.15 -13.78
C ALA A 169 -15.44 -0.16 -13.01
N THR A 170 -15.34 1.07 -13.53
CA THR A 170 -14.64 2.16 -12.84
C THR A 170 -15.48 3.41 -12.91
N MET A 171 -15.86 3.91 -11.73
CA MET A 171 -16.56 5.17 -11.62
C MET A 171 -15.50 6.29 -11.49
N SER A 172 -15.77 7.51 -11.95
CA SER A 172 -14.82 8.65 -11.80
C SER A 172 -15.36 9.80 -10.95
N GLU A 173 -16.67 10.02 -10.96
CA GLU A 173 -17.35 11.01 -10.12
C GLU A 173 -18.72 10.49 -9.69
N ALA A 174 -19.12 10.70 -8.44
CA ALA A 174 -20.48 10.40 -8.02
C ALA A 174 -20.94 11.26 -6.84
N ARG A 175 -22.21 11.66 -6.92
CA ARG A 175 -22.79 12.64 -6.01
C ARG A 175 -24.30 12.51 -5.92
N PHE A 176 -24.84 13.04 -4.84
CA PHE A 176 -26.22 13.52 -4.78
C PHE A 176 -26.24 15.03 -5.01
N ALA A 177 -27.24 15.53 -5.72
CA ALA A 177 -27.36 16.95 -6.05
C ALA A 177 -28.80 17.44 -5.87
N VAL A 178 -28.96 18.64 -5.30
CA VAL A 178 -30.25 19.30 -5.10
C VAL A 178 -30.22 20.70 -5.68
N LYS A 179 -31.13 20.99 -6.59
CA LYS A 179 -31.32 22.28 -7.25
C LYS A 179 -32.47 23.03 -6.57
N LEU A 180 -32.13 24.15 -5.95
CA LEU A 180 -33.05 24.93 -5.12
C LEU A 180 -33.78 26.01 -5.90
N ALA A 181 -34.94 26.41 -5.38
CA ALA A 181 -35.69 27.55 -5.88
C ALA A 181 -34.85 28.85 -5.91
N ASP A 182 -35.22 29.78 -6.78
CA ASP A 182 -34.47 31.03 -7.04
C ASP A 182 -34.54 32.07 -5.91
N TYR A 183 -35.38 31.84 -4.90
CA TYR A 183 -35.50 32.73 -3.74
C TYR A 183 -34.45 32.48 -2.64
N PHE A 184 -33.62 31.45 -2.80
CA PHE A 184 -32.48 31.20 -1.92
C PHE A 184 -31.32 32.12 -2.31
N ASP A 185 -31.05 33.11 -1.47
CA ASP A 185 -30.23 34.28 -1.74
C ASP A 185 -29.07 34.46 -0.74
N TRP A 186 -28.84 33.44 0.09
CA TRP A 186 -27.73 33.37 1.03
C TRP A 186 -27.15 31.97 1.06
N MET A 187 -25.82 31.86 1.03
CA MET A 187 -25.09 30.59 1.03
C MET A 187 -24.29 30.45 2.33
N SER A 188 -24.29 29.24 2.90
CA SER A 188 -23.52 28.90 4.10
C SER A 188 -22.80 27.56 3.90
N ILE A 189 -21.47 27.62 3.78
CA ILE A 189 -20.59 26.44 3.65
C ILE A 189 -19.70 26.32 4.89
N ASP A 190 -18.92 27.37 5.16
CA ASP A 190 -17.94 27.47 6.24
C ASP A 190 -17.80 28.94 6.70
N GLU A 191 -16.82 29.20 7.59
CA GLU A 191 -16.57 30.53 8.16
C GLU A 191 -16.19 31.59 7.10
N HIS A 192 -15.58 31.16 6.00
CA HIS A 192 -15.16 32.03 4.90
C HIS A 192 -16.30 32.28 3.89
N ARG A 193 -17.29 31.38 3.84
CA ARG A 193 -18.36 31.35 2.82
C ARG A 193 -19.73 31.24 3.47
N ASN A 194 -20.04 32.27 4.25
CA ASN A 194 -21.36 32.54 4.79
C ASN A 194 -21.81 33.94 4.36
N ARG A 195 -22.41 34.06 3.16
CA ARG A 195 -22.63 35.33 2.47
C ARG A 195 -23.82 35.32 1.51
N SER A 196 -24.21 36.52 1.06
CA SER A 196 -25.25 36.70 0.02
C SER A 196 -24.90 35.97 -1.29
N TYR A 197 -25.91 35.46 -1.98
CA TYR A 197 -25.80 34.72 -3.22
C TYR A 197 -26.88 35.12 -4.27
N PRO A 198 -26.54 35.23 -5.56
CA PRO A 198 -25.19 35.30 -6.10
C PRO A 198 -24.56 36.66 -5.75
N GLU A 199 -23.26 36.67 -5.41
CA GLU A 199 -22.52 37.93 -5.38
C GLU A 199 -22.44 38.46 -6.83
N ILE A 200 -22.64 39.76 -7.04
CA ILE A 200 -22.95 40.38 -8.37
C ILE A 200 -21.84 40.14 -9.43
N ASP A 201 -20.68 39.60 -9.06
CA ASP A 201 -19.61 39.26 -9.98
C ASP A 201 -19.75 37.84 -10.55
N HIS A 202 -20.21 37.75 -11.80
CA HIS A 202 -20.35 36.49 -12.53
C HIS A 202 -19.02 35.85 -12.98
N SER A 203 -17.88 36.30 -12.46
CA SER A 203 -16.54 35.80 -12.81
C SER A 203 -16.01 34.69 -11.90
N GLU A 204 -16.73 34.30 -10.85
CA GLU A 204 -16.28 33.26 -9.91
C GLU A 204 -16.20 31.87 -10.57
N ASP A 205 -15.09 31.17 -10.33
CA ASP A 205 -14.92 29.77 -10.71
C ASP A 205 -15.82 28.87 -9.85
N LYS A 206 -16.28 27.73 -10.37
CA LYS A 206 -17.11 26.81 -9.58
C LYS A 206 -16.38 26.25 -8.36
N TYR A 207 -15.06 26.10 -8.38
CA TYR A 207 -14.34 25.45 -7.28
C TYR A 207 -14.24 26.32 -6.00
N VAL A 208 -14.65 27.59 -6.04
CA VAL A 208 -14.73 28.44 -4.83
C VAL A 208 -15.73 27.92 -3.79
N PHE A 209 -16.60 26.99 -4.17
CA PHE A 209 -17.60 26.37 -3.30
C PHE A 209 -17.15 25.04 -2.66
N THR A 210 -15.85 24.72 -2.74
CA THR A 210 -15.30 23.46 -2.23
C THR A 210 -14.73 23.60 -0.82
N ALA A 211 -15.01 22.66 0.07
CA ALA A 211 -14.53 22.66 1.45
C ALA A 211 -14.33 21.23 1.95
N LEU A 212 -13.77 21.08 3.15
CA LEU A 212 -13.63 19.79 3.80
C LEU A 212 -14.99 19.32 4.33
N GLN A 213 -15.52 18.22 3.78
CA GLN A 213 -16.78 17.63 4.24
C GLN A 213 -16.67 17.01 5.64
N SER A 214 -15.47 16.62 6.05
CA SER A 214 -15.13 16.14 7.39
C SER A 214 -15.40 17.18 8.48
N GLU A 215 -15.07 18.44 8.19
CA GLU A 215 -15.25 19.59 9.09
C GLU A 215 -16.62 20.27 8.91
N ASN A 216 -17.14 20.29 7.69
CA ASN A 216 -18.37 20.99 7.34
C ASN A 216 -19.53 20.02 7.10
N ARG A 217 -20.13 19.54 8.20
CA ARG A 217 -21.21 18.52 8.17
C ARG A 217 -22.61 19.06 7.87
N ALA A 218 -22.82 20.38 7.92
CA ALA A 218 -24.10 21.04 7.64
C ALA A 218 -23.89 22.28 6.77
N TYR A 219 -24.41 22.27 5.55
CA TYR A 219 -24.17 23.32 4.56
C TYR A 219 -25.35 23.44 3.59
N GLY A 220 -25.53 24.64 3.02
CA GLY A 220 -26.64 24.89 2.10
C GLY A 220 -26.95 26.37 1.89
N PHE A 221 -28.24 26.68 1.78
CA PHE A 221 -28.71 28.01 1.45
C PHE A 221 -29.89 28.46 2.33
N ALA A 222 -30.01 29.77 2.53
CA ALA A 222 -31.13 30.41 3.18
C ALA A 222 -31.81 31.44 2.27
N SER A 223 -33.07 31.71 2.55
CA SER A 223 -33.83 32.82 1.97
C SER A 223 -34.01 33.91 3.00
N THR A 224 -33.42 35.08 2.77
CA THR A 224 -33.53 36.22 3.67
C THR A 224 -34.96 36.76 3.74
N ASP A 225 -35.71 36.68 2.64
CA ASP A 225 -37.10 37.12 2.53
C ASP A 225 -38.09 36.11 3.12
N ARG A 226 -37.94 34.82 2.77
CA ARG A 226 -38.88 33.77 3.19
C ARG A 226 -38.60 33.20 4.56
N LYS A 227 -37.44 33.50 5.14
CA LYS A 227 -37.04 33.00 6.47
C LYS A 227 -36.91 31.48 6.55
N ILE A 228 -36.66 30.84 5.41
CA ILE A 228 -36.52 29.38 5.26
C ILE A 228 -35.07 29.07 4.88
N GLY A 229 -34.51 28.03 5.49
CA GLY A 229 -33.22 27.44 5.14
C GLY A 229 -33.36 26.04 4.57
N PHE A 230 -32.44 25.65 3.68
CA PHE A 230 -32.26 24.30 3.18
C PHE A 230 -30.80 23.90 3.38
N TYR A 231 -30.55 22.82 4.11
CA TYR A 231 -29.22 22.34 4.45
C TYR A 231 -29.10 20.85 4.23
N LEU A 232 -28.01 20.41 3.61
CA LEU A 232 -27.61 19.01 3.63
C LEU A 232 -26.84 18.74 4.92
N ILE A 233 -27.19 17.66 5.61
CA ILE A 233 -26.52 17.25 6.85
C ILE A 233 -25.97 15.83 6.69
N ASN A 234 -24.65 15.70 6.80
CA ASN A 234 -23.95 14.42 6.89
C ASN A 234 -23.78 14.04 8.37
N PRO A 235 -24.49 13.02 8.90
CA PRO A 235 -24.34 12.61 10.30
C PRO A 235 -22.96 12.00 10.58
N ASN A 236 -22.37 11.37 9.56
CA ASN A 236 -21.04 10.78 9.57
C ASN A 236 -20.41 10.93 8.17
N THR A 237 -19.13 10.58 8.05
CA THR A 237 -18.37 10.68 6.80
C THR A 237 -17.76 9.35 6.36
N GLU A 238 -18.25 8.22 6.87
CA GLU A 238 -17.56 6.91 6.71
C GLU A 238 -17.52 6.42 5.26
N TYR A 239 -18.52 6.81 4.47
CA TYR A 239 -18.64 6.48 3.06
C TYR A 239 -17.92 7.46 2.13
N LEU A 240 -17.45 8.61 2.64
CA LEU A 240 -16.74 9.60 1.84
C LEU A 240 -15.34 9.08 1.49
N SER A 241 -14.85 9.48 0.32
CA SER A 241 -13.58 9.01 -0.21
C SER A 241 -12.43 9.97 0.11
N GLY A 242 -11.22 9.43 0.28
CA GLY A 242 -9.98 10.20 0.45
C GLY A 242 -9.72 10.76 1.86
N GLY A 243 -10.39 10.20 2.87
CA GLY A 243 -10.17 10.55 4.28
C GLY A 243 -10.57 11.99 4.65
N PRO A 244 -10.12 12.48 5.82
CA PRO A 244 -10.63 13.72 6.40
C PRO A 244 -9.99 14.98 5.79
N THR A 245 -8.95 14.85 4.97
CA THR A 245 -8.17 15.98 4.43
C THR A 245 -8.58 16.39 3.02
N LYS A 246 -9.43 15.61 2.34
CA LYS A 246 -9.80 15.84 0.94
C LYS A 246 -10.95 16.85 0.81
N PRO A 247 -10.73 17.99 0.13
CA PRO A 247 -11.81 18.94 -0.14
C PRO A 247 -12.72 18.45 -1.27
N GLU A 248 -13.98 18.89 -1.24
CA GLU A 248 -14.98 18.60 -2.27
C GLU A 248 -16.06 19.67 -2.38
N PHE A 249 -16.88 19.59 -3.43
CA PHE A 249 -18.04 20.46 -3.59
C PHE A 249 -19.11 20.21 -2.51
N LEU A 250 -19.46 21.26 -1.78
CA LEU A 250 -20.59 21.29 -0.86
C LEU A 250 -21.78 22.03 -1.48
N CYS A 251 -21.51 23.16 -2.12
CA CYS A 251 -22.50 23.90 -2.91
C CYS A 251 -21.94 24.19 -4.30
N HIS A 252 -22.78 24.64 -5.24
CA HIS A 252 -22.33 25.38 -6.41
C HIS A 252 -23.48 26.15 -7.08
N ARG A 253 -23.14 26.88 -8.13
CA ARG A 253 -24.07 27.45 -9.10
C ARG A 253 -24.26 26.53 -10.29
N ASP A 254 -25.50 26.24 -10.65
CA ASP A 254 -25.78 25.45 -11.85
C ASP A 254 -25.20 26.12 -13.11
N THR A 255 -24.62 25.34 -14.02
CA THR A 255 -23.94 25.84 -15.23
C THR A 255 -24.90 26.14 -16.38
N THR A 256 -26.20 25.90 -16.18
CA THR A 256 -27.24 26.24 -17.17
C THR A 256 -27.57 27.73 -17.12
N ARG A 257 -28.38 28.23 -18.08
CA ARG A 257 -28.86 29.62 -18.08
C ARG A 257 -29.65 30.00 -16.83
N THR A 258 -30.18 29.01 -16.10
CA THR A 258 -31.02 29.26 -14.92
C THR A 258 -30.23 29.49 -13.65
N GLN A 259 -28.99 28.98 -13.58
CA GLN A 259 -28.03 29.28 -12.51
C GLN A 259 -28.59 29.06 -11.10
N ALA A 260 -29.43 28.03 -10.93
CA ALA A 260 -30.03 27.69 -9.66
C ALA A 260 -28.96 27.49 -8.57
N PRO A 261 -29.23 27.86 -7.30
CA PRO A 261 -28.43 27.42 -6.17
C PRO A 261 -28.46 25.90 -6.08
N VAL A 262 -27.31 25.25 -5.92
CA VAL A 262 -27.20 23.80 -5.86
C VAL A 262 -26.44 23.37 -4.61
N VAL A 263 -26.99 22.40 -3.89
CA VAL A 263 -26.33 21.71 -2.78
C VAL A 263 -25.90 20.33 -3.26
N LEU A 264 -24.70 19.89 -2.89
CA LEU A 264 -24.06 18.67 -3.37
C LEU A 264 -23.57 17.82 -2.21
N ASN A 265 -23.70 16.51 -2.33
CA ASN A 265 -22.95 15.55 -1.51
C ASN A 265 -22.09 14.70 -2.45
N TYR A 266 -20.85 15.13 -2.66
CA TYR A 266 -19.86 14.35 -3.38
C TYR A 266 -19.30 13.28 -2.46
N TRP A 267 -19.66 12.03 -2.68
CA TRP A 267 -19.11 10.94 -1.87
C TRP A 267 -17.77 10.44 -2.42
N ARG A 268 -17.48 10.75 -3.68
CA ARG A 268 -16.24 10.40 -4.39
C ARG A 268 -16.02 11.27 -5.64
N SER A 269 -14.78 11.54 -6.00
CA SER A 269 -14.42 12.14 -7.30
C SER A 269 -12.92 12.02 -7.60
N SER A 270 -12.53 12.39 -8.82
CA SER A 270 -11.14 12.58 -9.25
C SER A 270 -10.51 13.92 -8.83
N HIS A 271 -11.22 14.76 -8.07
CA HIS A 271 -10.71 16.06 -7.61
C HIS A 271 -9.60 15.90 -6.57
N TYR A 272 -8.65 16.84 -6.57
CA TYR A 272 -7.60 17.00 -5.54
C TYR A 272 -6.74 15.74 -5.34
N GLY A 273 -6.30 15.12 -6.44
CA GLY A 273 -5.54 13.86 -6.44
C GLY A 273 -6.41 12.61 -6.65
N GLY A 274 -7.71 12.72 -6.32
CA GLY A 274 -8.77 11.81 -6.74
C GLY A 274 -8.85 10.47 -6.00
N ALA A 275 -10.06 9.94 -5.90
CA ALA A 275 -10.34 8.60 -5.39
C ALA A 275 -11.36 7.90 -6.29
N ASN A 276 -10.92 6.86 -6.99
CA ASN A 276 -11.77 6.07 -7.88
C ASN A 276 -12.06 4.69 -7.29
N VAL A 277 -13.34 4.35 -7.23
CA VAL A 277 -13.87 2.99 -7.20
C VAL A 277 -13.58 2.30 -8.52
N SER A 278 -12.78 1.24 -8.44
CA SER A 278 -12.56 0.25 -9.49
C SER A 278 -12.91 -1.11 -8.91
N VAL A 279 -13.73 -1.86 -9.64
CA VAL A 279 -14.19 -3.20 -9.29
C VAL A 279 -13.89 -4.12 -10.46
N GLU A 280 -13.27 -5.26 -10.18
CA GLU A 280 -12.82 -6.21 -11.22
C GLU A 280 -13.91 -7.19 -11.62
N GLU A 281 -13.76 -7.81 -12.80
CA GLU A 281 -14.64 -8.90 -13.23
C GLU A 281 -14.55 -10.09 -12.25
N GLY A 282 -15.70 -10.65 -11.87
CA GLY A 282 -15.77 -11.71 -10.87
C GLY A 282 -15.75 -11.23 -9.42
N GLU A 283 -15.55 -9.93 -9.16
CA GLU A 283 -15.59 -9.36 -7.82
C GLU A 283 -17.03 -9.03 -7.39
N ARG A 284 -17.41 -9.36 -6.15
CA ARG A 284 -18.62 -8.79 -5.55
C ARG A 284 -18.27 -7.54 -4.75
N TRP A 285 -18.94 -6.42 -5.01
CA TRP A 285 -18.75 -5.19 -4.24
C TRP A 285 -20.08 -4.54 -3.89
N THR A 286 -20.32 -4.29 -2.60
CA THR A 286 -21.51 -3.58 -2.13
C THR A 286 -21.10 -2.39 -1.27
N LYS A 287 -21.72 -1.22 -1.48
CA LYS A 287 -21.50 -0.04 -0.63
C LYS A 287 -22.76 0.80 -0.47
N VAL A 288 -23.06 1.19 0.76
CA VAL A 288 -24.13 2.12 1.14
C VAL A 288 -23.56 3.53 1.34
N ILE A 289 -24.14 4.50 0.65
CA ILE A 289 -23.80 5.92 0.70
C ILE A 289 -24.91 6.67 1.45
N GLY A 290 -24.62 7.17 2.66
CA GLY A 290 -25.61 7.73 3.59
C GLY A 290 -26.10 6.70 4.62
N PRO A 291 -27.27 6.90 5.26
CA PRO A 291 -28.18 8.05 5.11
C PRO A 291 -27.60 9.40 5.51
N PHE A 292 -27.93 10.42 4.71
CA PHE A 292 -27.78 11.84 5.05
C PHE A 292 -29.13 12.55 4.91
N LEU A 293 -29.23 13.77 5.44
CA LEU A 293 -30.49 14.49 5.56
C LEU A 293 -30.55 15.67 4.60
N LEU A 294 -31.73 15.91 4.04
CA LEU A 294 -32.12 17.16 3.41
C LEU A 294 -33.03 17.90 4.39
N TYR A 295 -32.43 18.81 5.16
CA TYR A 295 -33.06 19.50 6.27
C TYR A 295 -33.60 20.85 5.83
N VAL A 296 -34.85 21.14 6.16
CA VAL A 296 -35.49 22.44 5.94
C VAL A 296 -35.87 23.02 7.30
N ASN A 297 -35.57 24.29 7.53
CA ASN A 297 -35.88 24.96 8.79
C ASN A 297 -36.36 26.40 8.57
N GLU A 298 -36.89 27.01 9.63
CA GLU A 298 -37.38 28.38 9.65
C GLU A 298 -36.66 29.18 10.76
N GLY A 299 -36.32 30.44 10.49
CA GLY A 299 -35.50 31.25 11.40
C GLY A 299 -35.43 32.73 11.00
N GLY A 300 -35.03 33.58 11.94
CA GLY A 300 -35.09 35.05 11.74
C GLY A 300 -34.10 35.60 10.70
N ASP A 301 -32.94 34.96 10.57
CA ASP A 301 -31.85 35.34 9.68
C ASP A 301 -31.01 34.11 9.26
N PRO A 302 -30.13 34.24 8.25
CA PRO A 302 -29.32 33.12 7.77
C PRO A 302 -28.39 32.49 8.81
N ASP A 303 -27.86 33.27 9.75
CA ASP A 303 -26.96 32.75 10.79
C ASP A 303 -27.73 31.86 11.78
N ALA A 304 -28.94 32.29 12.18
CA ALA A 304 -29.82 31.48 13.01
C ALA A 304 -30.20 30.16 12.32
N LEU A 305 -30.54 30.23 11.04
CA LEU A 305 -30.88 29.05 10.22
C LEU A 305 -29.70 28.07 10.11
N TRP A 306 -28.48 28.56 9.87
CA TRP A 306 -27.31 27.70 9.75
C TRP A 306 -26.85 27.14 11.10
N ASN A 307 -26.94 27.92 12.17
CA ASN A 307 -26.64 27.45 13.52
C ASN A 307 -27.60 26.34 13.97
N ASP A 308 -28.89 26.46 13.63
CA ASP A 308 -29.87 25.40 13.85
C ASP A 308 -29.53 24.13 13.06
N ALA A 309 -29.12 24.25 11.79
CA ALA A 309 -28.65 23.10 11.01
C ALA A 309 -27.41 22.42 11.60
N LYS A 310 -26.44 23.20 12.13
CA LYS A 310 -25.26 22.66 12.85
C LYS A 310 -25.66 21.94 14.14
N GLN A 311 -26.65 22.46 14.88
CA GLN A 311 -27.19 21.79 16.06
C GLN A 311 -27.88 20.48 15.67
N ARG A 312 -28.67 20.47 14.59
CA ARG A 312 -29.28 19.25 14.05
C ARG A 312 -28.21 18.23 13.66
N ALA A 313 -27.12 18.65 13.00
CA ALA A 313 -26.01 17.76 12.67
C ALA A 313 -25.37 17.09 13.92
N ALA A 314 -25.23 17.84 15.02
CA ALA A 314 -24.72 17.27 16.27
C ALA A 314 -25.69 16.27 16.94
N VAL A 315 -27.01 16.46 16.76
CA VAL A 315 -28.02 15.47 17.19
C VAL A 315 -27.93 14.21 16.34
N GLU A 316 -27.86 14.36 15.02
CA GLU A 316 -27.82 13.25 14.08
C GLU A 316 -26.52 12.45 14.17
N ALA A 317 -25.37 13.09 14.42
CA ALA A 317 -24.10 12.41 14.66
C ALA A 317 -24.14 11.49 15.89
N LYS A 318 -24.95 11.82 16.91
CA LYS A 318 -25.16 10.96 18.10
C LYS A 318 -26.18 9.85 17.85
N ALA A 319 -27.12 10.08 16.94
CA ALA A 319 -28.11 9.08 16.53
C ALA A 319 -27.54 8.08 15.51
N TRP A 320 -26.41 8.40 14.87
CA TRP A 320 -25.69 7.50 13.98
C TRP A 320 -25.00 6.38 14.76
N PRO A 321 -25.02 5.14 14.26
CA PRO A 321 -25.76 4.60 13.10
C PRO A 321 -27.27 4.45 13.37
N TYR A 322 -28.10 4.55 12.34
CA TYR A 322 -29.55 4.46 12.45
C TYR A 322 -30.04 3.00 12.52
N GLY A 323 -30.67 2.63 13.63
CA GLY A 323 -31.24 1.28 13.80
C GLY A 323 -32.43 0.94 12.91
N TRP A 324 -33.07 1.94 12.30
CA TRP A 324 -34.21 1.74 11.39
C TRP A 324 -33.79 1.43 9.94
N VAL A 325 -32.51 1.56 9.59
CA VAL A 325 -32.01 1.23 8.25
C VAL A 325 -31.87 -0.27 8.11
N ASP A 326 -32.48 -0.83 7.07
CA ASP A 326 -32.41 -2.25 6.73
C ASP A 326 -32.06 -2.41 5.25
N ALA A 327 -30.76 -2.37 4.95
CA ALA A 327 -30.24 -2.41 3.58
C ALA A 327 -29.01 -3.32 3.48
N THR A 328 -28.86 -3.99 2.35
CA THR A 328 -27.70 -4.85 2.08
C THR A 328 -26.41 -4.03 2.14
N GLY A 329 -25.43 -4.51 2.90
CA GLY A 329 -24.15 -3.82 3.09
C GLY A 329 -24.16 -2.72 4.16
N TYR A 330 -25.30 -2.46 4.82
CA TYR A 330 -25.35 -1.57 5.98
C TYR A 330 -25.12 -2.33 7.28
N ALA A 331 -24.02 -2.05 7.98
CA ALA A 331 -23.80 -2.56 9.32
C ALA A 331 -24.70 -1.81 10.33
N LYS A 332 -25.55 -2.55 11.05
CA LYS A 332 -26.48 -2.01 12.06
C LYS A 332 -25.73 -1.54 13.31
N PRO A 333 -26.38 -0.74 14.19
CA PRO A 333 -25.73 -0.27 15.42
C PRO A 333 -25.18 -1.39 16.30
N ALA A 334 -25.93 -2.49 16.40
CA ALA A 334 -25.53 -3.66 17.17
C ALA A 334 -24.54 -4.59 16.44
N GLU A 335 -24.08 -4.21 15.25
CA GLU A 335 -23.09 -4.98 14.47
C GLU A 335 -21.72 -4.30 14.48
N ARG A 336 -21.62 -3.08 15.02
CA ARG A 336 -20.44 -2.23 14.92
C ARG A 336 -19.61 -2.27 16.19
N GLY A 337 -18.29 -2.24 16.01
CA GLY A 337 -17.32 -2.23 17.09
C GLY A 337 -16.80 -0.84 17.45
N THR A 338 -15.92 -0.82 18.44
CA THR A 338 -15.18 0.35 18.92
C THR A 338 -13.70 -0.01 19.00
N VAL A 339 -12.83 0.89 18.53
CA VAL A 339 -11.37 0.75 18.65
C VAL A 339 -10.82 1.85 19.55
N THR A 340 -10.01 1.47 20.53
CA THR A 340 -9.39 2.38 21.51
C THR A 340 -7.88 2.20 21.54
N GLY A 341 -7.17 3.22 22.00
CA GLY A 341 -5.73 3.15 22.21
C GLY A 341 -5.15 4.48 22.66
N GLN A 342 -3.83 4.53 22.77
CA GLN A 342 -3.08 5.71 23.17
C GLN A 342 -1.85 5.89 22.28
N LEU A 343 -1.79 6.98 21.52
CA LEU A 343 -0.60 7.34 20.74
C LEU A 343 0.43 8.04 21.62
N VAL A 344 1.66 7.55 21.61
CA VAL A 344 2.79 8.12 22.35
C VAL A 344 3.88 8.52 21.38
N LEU A 345 4.12 9.82 21.27
CA LEU A 345 5.17 10.38 20.44
C LEU A 345 6.53 10.22 21.13
N ASP A 346 7.50 9.64 20.42
CA ASP A 346 8.86 9.39 20.89
C ASP A 346 9.85 9.97 19.87
N ASP A 347 10.05 11.29 19.89
CA ASP A 347 10.95 11.97 18.96
C ASP A 347 12.41 11.90 19.48
N PRO A 348 13.35 11.35 18.68
CA PRO A 348 14.72 11.13 19.12
C PRO A 348 15.54 12.41 19.29
N GLN A 349 15.09 13.55 18.74
CA GLN A 349 15.82 14.82 18.81
C GLN A 349 15.17 15.86 19.73
N PHE A 350 13.88 15.73 20.01
CA PHE A 350 13.12 16.77 20.70
C PHE A 350 12.18 16.17 21.75
N GLU A 351 12.07 16.82 22.91
CA GLU A 351 10.97 16.54 23.84
C GLU A 351 9.66 17.07 23.22
N THR A 352 8.89 16.20 22.58
CA THR A 352 7.63 16.56 21.93
C THR A 352 6.44 15.94 22.67
N ARG A 353 5.28 16.59 22.53
CA ARG A 353 3.98 16.06 22.94
C ARG A 353 3.10 16.01 21.72
N LEU A 354 2.23 15.01 21.67
CA LEU A 354 1.25 14.90 20.60
C LEU A 354 0.34 16.13 20.64
N GLY A 355 0.31 16.89 19.54
CA GLY A 355 -0.58 18.02 19.35
C GLY A 355 -2.00 17.55 19.02
N LYS A 356 -2.75 18.40 18.31
CA LYS A 356 -3.98 17.99 17.65
C LYS A 356 -3.64 16.89 16.63
N PHE A 357 -4.43 15.83 16.58
CA PHE A 357 -4.18 14.71 15.66
C PHE A 357 -5.46 14.11 15.12
N TRP A 358 -5.36 13.52 13.93
CA TRP A 358 -6.36 12.64 13.37
C TRP A 358 -5.88 11.20 13.53
N VAL A 359 -6.82 10.32 13.88
CA VAL A 359 -6.61 8.88 13.87
C VAL A 359 -7.78 8.22 13.14
N GLY A 360 -7.49 7.21 12.35
CA GLY A 360 -8.53 6.53 11.60
C GLY A 360 -8.20 5.13 11.16
N LEU A 361 -9.24 4.40 10.79
CA LEU A 361 -9.16 3.05 10.24
C LEU A 361 -9.55 3.13 8.77
N ALA A 362 -8.69 2.61 7.91
CA ALA A 362 -8.95 2.47 6.48
C ALA A 362 -8.52 1.08 6.02
N HIS A 363 -9.00 0.67 4.84
CA HIS A 363 -8.53 -0.58 4.23
C HIS A 363 -7.01 -0.50 3.99
N SER A 364 -6.33 -1.63 4.10
CA SER A 364 -4.90 -1.71 3.78
C SER A 364 -4.66 -1.28 2.33
N PRO A 365 -3.51 -0.64 2.02
CA PRO A 365 -3.21 -0.23 0.66
C PRO A 365 -3.31 -1.41 -0.31
N TYR A 366 -3.81 -1.14 -1.51
CA TYR A 366 -4.00 -2.15 -2.55
C TYR A 366 -3.78 -1.50 -3.92
N SER A 367 -3.59 -2.29 -4.97
CA SER A 367 -3.53 -1.73 -6.32
C SER A 367 -4.74 -2.05 -7.17
N VAL A 368 -5.03 -1.16 -8.10
CA VAL A 368 -6.02 -1.36 -9.16
C VAL A 368 -5.34 -1.32 -10.53
N PRO A 369 -5.91 -1.93 -11.58
CA PRO A 369 -5.42 -1.78 -12.93
C PRO A 369 -5.34 -0.30 -13.33
N GLY A 370 -4.20 0.08 -13.88
CA GLY A 370 -3.92 1.41 -14.41
C GLY A 370 -3.71 1.37 -15.92
N TRP A 371 -3.24 2.50 -16.44
CA TRP A 371 -3.04 2.66 -17.89
C TRP A 371 -1.98 1.68 -18.43
N ARG A 372 -2.32 0.98 -19.53
CA ARG A 372 -1.44 0.03 -20.25
C ARG A 372 -0.95 -1.17 -19.39
N GLY A 373 -1.77 -1.63 -18.46
CA GLY A 373 -1.44 -2.81 -17.65
C GLY A 373 -0.50 -2.54 -16.47
N LEU A 374 -0.11 -1.28 -16.23
CA LEU A 374 0.56 -0.89 -14.99
C LEU A 374 -0.45 -0.89 -13.84
N LYS A 375 -0.06 -1.39 -12.67
CA LYS A 375 -0.87 -1.26 -11.45
C LYS A 375 -0.77 0.18 -10.90
N ARG A 376 -1.89 0.73 -10.44
CA ARG A 376 -1.96 2.02 -9.74
C ARG A 376 -2.19 1.77 -8.24
N PRO A 377 -1.28 2.19 -7.36
CA PRO A 377 -1.46 2.01 -5.92
C PRO A 377 -2.58 2.92 -5.40
N ILE A 378 -3.36 2.37 -4.48
CA ILE A 378 -4.43 3.04 -3.75
C ILE A 378 -4.05 3.04 -2.27
N SER A 379 -3.96 4.25 -1.69
CA SER A 379 -3.85 4.45 -0.25
C SER A 379 -5.18 4.95 0.29
N TRP A 380 -5.28 5.14 1.60
CA TRP A 380 -6.47 5.74 2.21
C TRP A 380 -6.82 7.12 1.63
N GLN A 381 -5.84 7.89 1.12
CA GLN A 381 -6.06 9.21 0.51
C GLN A 381 -6.72 9.12 -0.88
N THR A 382 -6.62 7.96 -1.55
CA THR A 382 -7.13 7.74 -2.92
C THR A 382 -8.15 6.58 -3.00
N ASP A 383 -8.53 6.02 -1.85
CA ASP A 383 -9.55 4.98 -1.74
C ASP A 383 -10.96 5.59 -1.75
N ALA A 384 -11.82 5.01 -2.59
CA ALA A 384 -13.26 5.26 -2.63
C ALA A 384 -14.10 3.97 -2.51
N LYS A 385 -13.44 2.80 -2.57
CA LYS A 385 -14.06 1.47 -2.60
C LYS A 385 -14.48 1.02 -1.21
N HIS A 386 -13.66 1.27 -0.19
CA HIS A 386 -13.93 0.83 1.17
C HIS A 386 -14.45 1.98 2.04
N TYR A 387 -14.93 1.64 3.24
CA TYR A 387 -15.29 2.60 4.28
C TYR A 387 -14.03 3.06 5.02
N GLN A 388 -14.05 4.29 5.54
CA GLN A 388 -12.99 4.81 6.39
C GLN A 388 -13.59 5.46 7.64
N PHE A 389 -12.96 5.24 8.80
CA PHE A 389 -13.46 5.73 10.08
C PHE A 389 -12.44 6.66 10.69
N TRP A 390 -12.72 7.95 10.70
CA TRP A 390 -11.78 8.97 11.16
C TRP A 390 -12.36 9.77 12.31
N MET A 391 -11.49 10.11 13.26
CA MET A 391 -11.79 11.08 14.31
C MET A 391 -10.64 12.04 14.50
N GLU A 392 -10.98 13.26 14.88
CA GLU A 392 -10.05 14.28 15.33
C GLU A 392 -9.94 14.23 16.86
N CYS A 393 -8.72 14.34 17.37
CA CYS A 393 -8.40 14.24 18.79
C CYS A 393 -7.56 15.45 19.23
N GLU A 394 -7.89 15.98 20.41
CA GLU A 394 -7.11 17.02 21.09
C GLU A 394 -6.57 16.53 22.45
N ALA A 395 -6.70 15.22 22.73
CA ALA A 395 -6.27 14.61 23.97
C ALA A 395 -4.73 14.66 24.07
N SER A 396 -4.21 15.49 24.97
CA SER A 396 -2.77 15.71 25.12
C SER A 396 -1.98 14.49 25.61
N ASP A 397 -2.68 13.45 26.09
CA ASP A 397 -2.12 12.16 26.46
C ASP A 397 -2.16 11.14 25.30
N GLY A 398 -2.70 11.52 24.13
CA GLY A 398 -2.78 10.70 22.94
C GLY A 398 -3.89 9.64 22.95
N ALA A 399 -4.78 9.65 23.94
CA ALA A 399 -5.90 8.72 24.00
C ALA A 399 -6.91 8.96 22.86
N PHE A 400 -7.43 7.88 22.28
CA PHE A 400 -8.45 7.94 21.24
C PHE A 400 -9.50 6.82 21.35
N GLU A 401 -10.69 7.06 20.78
CA GLU A 401 -11.79 6.11 20.67
C GLU A 401 -12.52 6.29 19.34
N ILE A 402 -12.32 5.36 18.41
CA ILE A 402 -13.06 5.29 17.14
C ILE A 402 -14.26 4.36 17.35
N SER A 403 -15.43 4.96 17.53
CA SER A 403 -16.69 4.24 17.75
C SER A 403 -17.46 4.01 16.44
N ASN A 404 -18.40 3.05 16.46
CA ASN A 404 -19.29 2.69 15.36
C ASN A 404 -18.57 2.16 14.10
N VAL A 405 -17.46 1.46 14.27
CA VAL A 405 -16.67 0.87 13.18
C VAL A 405 -17.38 -0.37 12.63
N ALA A 406 -17.59 -0.42 11.31
CA ALA A 406 -18.16 -1.62 10.68
C ALA A 406 -17.20 -2.83 10.85
N PRO A 407 -17.70 -4.07 10.87
CA PRO A 407 -16.84 -5.24 10.92
C PRO A 407 -15.89 -5.29 9.72
N GLY A 408 -14.62 -5.62 9.97
CA GLY A 408 -13.60 -5.67 8.93
C GLY A 408 -12.18 -5.76 9.48
N THR A 409 -11.20 -5.87 8.58
CA THR A 409 -9.78 -5.74 8.89
C THR A 409 -9.26 -4.44 8.30
N TYR A 410 -8.55 -3.67 9.12
CA TYR A 410 -8.15 -2.30 8.81
C TYR A 410 -6.66 -2.08 9.09
N THR A 411 -6.10 -1.06 8.45
CA THR A 411 -4.89 -0.39 8.92
C THR A 411 -5.31 0.86 9.69
N LEU A 412 -4.78 1.01 10.92
CA LEU A 412 -4.88 2.24 11.69
C LEU A 412 -3.83 3.23 11.21
N TYR A 413 -4.27 4.45 10.87
CA TYR A 413 -3.43 5.57 10.49
C TYR A 413 -3.54 6.69 11.52
N ALA A 414 -2.47 7.44 11.72
CA ALA A 414 -2.51 8.70 12.44
C ALA A 414 -1.64 9.78 11.81
N MET A 415 -2.09 11.03 11.92
CA MET A 415 -1.40 12.24 11.49
C MET A 415 -1.60 13.32 12.55
N ALA A 416 -0.55 14.05 12.91
CA ALA A 416 -0.57 15.00 14.01
C ALA A 416 0.12 16.31 13.64
N ASP A 417 -0.44 17.42 14.11
CA ASP A 417 0.16 18.73 13.98
C ASP A 417 1.56 18.74 14.61
N GLY A 418 2.55 19.18 13.85
CA GLY A 418 3.94 19.23 14.33
C GLY A 418 4.73 17.93 14.15
N VAL A 419 4.10 16.87 13.60
CA VAL A 419 4.79 15.61 13.31
C VAL A 419 4.84 15.37 11.80
N LEU A 420 6.05 15.43 11.23
CA LEU A 420 6.26 15.09 9.82
C LEU A 420 6.11 13.58 9.60
N GLY A 421 5.25 13.19 8.66
CA GLY A 421 5.00 11.80 8.28
C GLY A 421 3.61 11.31 8.69
N GLU A 422 3.45 9.99 8.72
CA GLU A 422 2.25 9.33 9.22
C GLU A 422 2.60 8.10 10.04
N PHE A 423 1.77 7.79 11.02
CA PHE A 423 1.80 6.52 11.73
C PHE A 423 0.88 5.53 11.00
N ALA A 424 1.30 4.26 10.91
CA ALA A 424 0.47 3.18 10.37
C ALA A 424 0.66 1.89 11.18
N LYS A 425 -0.44 1.18 11.46
CA LYS A 425 -0.45 -0.15 12.08
C LYS A 425 -1.50 -1.02 11.39
N ALA A 426 -1.04 -2.04 10.66
CA ALA A 426 -1.90 -2.97 9.94
C ALA A 426 -2.62 -3.97 10.87
N ASP A 427 -3.48 -4.79 10.26
CA ASP A 427 -4.12 -5.98 10.86
C ASP A 427 -5.01 -5.70 12.08
N ILE A 428 -5.69 -4.55 12.08
CA ILE A 428 -6.69 -4.22 13.09
C ILE A 428 -8.00 -4.89 12.70
N ALA A 429 -8.23 -6.08 13.26
CA ALA A 429 -9.49 -6.80 13.12
C ALA A 429 -10.55 -6.22 14.06
N VAL A 430 -11.69 -5.83 13.51
CA VAL A 430 -12.88 -5.39 14.25
C VAL A 430 -13.99 -6.39 13.96
N ASP A 431 -14.30 -7.20 14.96
CA ASP A 431 -15.43 -8.13 14.92
C ASP A 431 -16.74 -7.43 15.33
N ASP A 432 -17.87 -8.09 15.07
CA ASP A 432 -19.20 -7.64 15.48
C ASP A 432 -19.24 -7.29 16.99
N SER A 433 -19.68 -6.06 17.29
CA SER A 433 -19.84 -5.54 18.66
C SER A 433 -18.57 -5.56 19.52
N ALA A 434 -17.39 -5.72 18.90
CA ALA A 434 -16.14 -5.84 19.62
C ALA A 434 -15.65 -4.48 20.14
N THR A 435 -15.06 -4.47 21.33
CA THR A 435 -14.17 -3.39 21.76
C THR A 435 -12.74 -3.87 21.62
N VAL A 436 -11.99 -3.23 20.72
CA VAL A 436 -10.57 -3.53 20.46
C VAL A 436 -9.73 -2.48 21.15
N ASP A 437 -8.99 -2.87 22.19
CA ASP A 437 -8.01 -2.01 22.86
C ASP A 437 -6.61 -2.31 22.30
N LEU A 438 -6.01 -1.32 21.67
CA LEU A 438 -4.68 -1.40 21.07
C LEU A 438 -3.57 -1.06 22.06
N GLY A 439 -3.92 -0.63 23.27
CA GLY A 439 -2.99 -0.18 24.29
C GLY A 439 -2.17 1.03 23.84
N GLU A 440 -0.92 1.08 24.30
CA GLU A 440 0.03 2.12 23.95
C GLU A 440 0.65 1.85 22.56
N LEU A 441 0.57 2.85 21.68
CA LEU A 441 1.09 2.84 20.32
C LEU A 441 2.19 3.89 20.22
N ARG A 442 3.45 3.44 20.17
CA ARG A 442 4.60 4.34 20.07
C ARG A 442 4.82 4.78 18.63
N TRP A 443 4.92 6.08 18.43
CA TRP A 443 5.22 6.72 17.16
C TRP A 443 6.56 7.45 17.26
N THR A 444 7.55 6.93 16.54
CA THR A 444 8.87 7.58 16.39
C THR A 444 8.93 8.31 15.06
N PRO A 445 8.92 9.65 15.03
CA PRO A 445 9.04 10.42 13.79
C PRO A 445 10.37 10.17 13.09
N VAL A 446 10.33 10.15 11.76
CA VAL A 446 11.52 9.89 10.94
C VAL A 446 12.42 11.13 10.91
N ARG A 447 13.67 10.95 11.31
CA ARG A 447 14.76 11.95 11.23
C ARG A 447 15.88 11.43 10.34
N ARG A 448 16.49 12.30 9.53
CA ARG A 448 17.63 11.95 8.65
C ARG A 448 18.96 12.29 9.28
N GLY A 449 18.99 13.36 10.06
CA GLY A 449 20.19 13.87 10.71
C GLY A 449 19.84 15.04 11.61
N LYS A 450 20.83 15.81 12.04
CA LYS A 450 20.60 17.01 12.86
C LYS A 450 19.77 18.01 12.06
N GLN A 451 18.59 18.36 12.57
CA GLN A 451 17.79 19.42 11.97
C GLN A 451 18.54 20.75 11.99
N LEU A 452 18.74 21.34 10.80
CA LEU A 452 19.33 22.68 10.65
C LEU A 452 18.25 23.75 10.77
N TRP A 453 17.15 23.58 10.04
CA TRP A 453 16.00 24.48 10.07
C TRP A 453 14.75 23.81 9.53
N GLU A 454 13.61 24.44 9.80
CA GLU A 454 12.30 24.08 9.28
C GLU A 454 11.51 25.34 8.89
N ILE A 455 10.55 25.17 7.97
CA ILE A 455 9.62 26.21 7.53
C ILE A 455 8.21 25.58 7.43
N GLY A 456 7.24 26.20 8.09
CA GLY A 456 5.85 25.73 8.16
C GLY A 456 5.57 24.88 9.40
N ILE A 457 4.39 24.26 9.43
CA ILE A 457 3.93 23.32 10.47
C ILE A 457 3.47 22.06 9.73
N PRO A 458 4.03 20.87 9.99
CA PRO A 458 3.55 19.66 9.35
C PRO A 458 2.16 19.32 9.91
N ASN A 459 1.13 19.69 9.15
CA ASN A 459 -0.30 19.51 9.49
C ASN A 459 -1.13 19.19 8.24
N ARG A 460 -0.46 18.91 7.11
CA ARG A 460 -1.00 18.58 5.79
C ARG A 460 -1.72 19.72 5.08
N THR A 461 -1.48 20.96 5.47
CA THR A 461 -2.13 22.13 4.89
C THR A 461 -1.22 23.35 4.85
N ALA A 462 -1.52 24.33 4.01
CA ALA A 462 -0.70 25.54 3.88
C ALA A 462 -1.21 26.72 4.71
N THR A 463 -2.01 26.45 5.76
CA THR A 463 -2.76 27.48 6.51
C THR A 463 -1.90 28.59 7.11
N GLU A 464 -0.67 28.29 7.51
CA GLU A 464 0.25 29.22 8.18
C GLU A 464 1.01 30.14 7.24
N PHE A 465 0.93 29.93 5.93
CA PHE A 465 1.68 30.69 4.93
C PHE A 465 0.96 31.96 4.48
N ALA A 466 1.72 32.94 3.98
CA ALA A 466 1.18 34.23 3.55
C ALA A 466 0.18 34.08 2.40
N GLY A 467 -1.01 34.70 2.57
CA GLY A 467 -2.08 34.71 1.58
C GLY A 467 -2.95 33.45 1.55
N SER A 468 -2.68 32.47 2.41
CA SER A 468 -3.50 31.25 2.53
C SER A 468 -4.94 31.56 2.93
N ASP A 469 -5.20 32.61 3.72
CA ASP A 469 -6.53 33.05 4.17
C ASP A 469 -7.48 33.49 3.02
N ARG A 470 -6.93 33.70 1.83
CA ARG A 470 -7.63 34.08 0.60
C ARG A 470 -7.55 33.00 -0.48
N TYR A 471 -7.22 31.76 -0.12
CA TYR A 471 -6.99 30.68 -1.09
C TYR A 471 -8.17 30.41 -2.05
N PHE A 472 -9.39 30.69 -1.60
CA PHE A 472 -10.62 30.56 -2.37
C PHE A 472 -10.85 31.73 -3.36
N ASP A 473 -10.04 32.79 -3.32
CA ASP A 473 -10.06 33.88 -4.30
C ASP A 473 -9.22 33.49 -5.53
N PRO A 474 -9.84 33.25 -6.71
CA PRO A 474 -9.11 32.83 -7.90
C PRO A 474 -8.08 33.85 -8.39
N ARG A 475 -8.10 35.10 -7.91
CA ARG A 475 -7.17 36.16 -8.32
C ARG A 475 -5.85 36.12 -7.56
N ILE A 476 -5.76 35.42 -6.43
CA ILE A 476 -4.59 35.54 -5.55
C ILE A 476 -3.27 35.12 -6.21
N THR A 477 -3.30 34.11 -7.10
CA THR A 477 -2.12 33.69 -7.86
C THR A 477 -1.72 34.71 -8.95
N LEU A 478 -2.67 35.51 -9.46
CA LEU A 478 -2.39 36.62 -10.36
C LEU A 478 -1.84 37.86 -9.64
N GLU A 479 -2.18 38.00 -8.35
CA GLU A 479 -1.70 39.06 -7.45
C GLU A 479 -0.28 38.79 -6.91
N TYR A 480 0.24 37.56 -7.06
CA TYR A 480 1.55 37.16 -6.57
C TYR A 480 2.68 38.13 -6.97
N PRO A 481 2.84 38.58 -8.23
CA PRO A 481 3.87 39.56 -8.61
C PRO A 481 3.76 40.92 -7.93
N GLN A 482 2.58 41.31 -7.43
CA GLN A 482 2.39 42.56 -6.70
C GLN A 482 2.69 42.39 -5.21
N LEU A 483 2.41 41.21 -4.67
CA LEU A 483 2.68 40.85 -3.27
C LEU A 483 4.17 40.54 -3.03
N PHE A 484 4.80 39.87 -3.99
CA PHE A 484 6.20 39.43 -3.98
C PHE A 484 6.90 39.81 -5.30
N PRO A 485 7.15 41.12 -5.54
CA PRO A 485 7.71 41.60 -6.81
C PRO A 485 9.10 41.06 -7.12
N ASP A 486 9.89 40.78 -6.08
CA ASP A 486 11.25 40.23 -6.17
C ASP A 486 11.30 38.72 -5.84
N ASP A 487 10.15 38.04 -5.88
CA ASP A 487 9.94 36.68 -5.38
C ASP A 487 10.27 36.51 -3.87
N VAL A 488 10.15 35.29 -3.35
CA VAL A 488 10.36 35.01 -1.93
C VAL A 488 11.85 34.96 -1.60
N THR A 489 12.26 35.75 -0.60
CA THR A 489 13.52 35.57 0.12
C THR A 489 13.21 35.34 1.60
N PHE A 490 13.37 34.10 2.07
CA PHE A 490 13.07 33.70 3.43
C PHE A 490 14.38 33.54 4.23
N THR A 491 14.58 34.31 5.28
CA THR A 491 15.78 34.20 6.13
C THR A 491 15.44 33.49 7.43
N ILE A 492 16.06 32.33 7.66
CA ILE A 492 15.86 31.51 8.87
C ILE A 492 16.13 32.36 10.12
N GLY A 493 15.24 32.25 11.12
CA GLY A 493 15.28 33.01 12.36
C GLY A 493 14.88 34.49 12.26
N LYS A 494 14.57 35.02 11.05
CA LYS A 494 14.14 36.42 10.85
C LYS A 494 12.80 36.55 10.12
N SER A 495 12.58 35.75 9.08
CA SER A 495 11.35 35.72 8.29
C SER A 495 10.25 34.93 8.99
N SER A 496 8.99 35.23 8.65
CA SER A 496 7.80 34.55 9.17
C SER A 496 7.02 33.89 8.03
N PRO A 497 6.64 32.60 8.13
CA PRO A 497 5.85 31.93 7.10
C PRO A 497 4.57 32.69 6.73
N ALA A 498 3.87 33.23 7.73
CA ALA A 498 2.62 34.00 7.58
C ALA A 498 2.77 35.34 6.84
N LYS A 499 3.99 35.80 6.55
CA LYS A 499 4.26 37.09 5.90
C LYS A 499 5.16 36.99 4.68
N ASP A 500 6.21 36.18 4.81
CA ASP A 500 7.37 36.20 3.92
C ASP A 500 7.45 34.96 3.03
N TRP A 501 6.49 34.04 3.14
CA TRP A 501 6.40 32.85 2.30
C TRP A 501 4.99 32.72 1.73
N PHE A 502 4.84 32.99 0.43
CA PHE A 502 3.54 32.85 -0.23
C PHE A 502 3.13 31.37 -0.33
N PHE A 503 1.89 31.06 0.03
CA PHE A 503 1.43 29.67 0.18
C PHE A 503 1.53 28.82 -1.11
N ALA A 504 1.39 29.45 -2.29
CA ALA A 504 1.42 28.77 -3.57
C ALA A 504 2.64 29.22 -4.38
N HIS A 505 3.68 28.39 -4.42
CA HIS A 505 4.86 28.61 -5.23
C HIS A 505 4.55 28.35 -6.71
N VAL A 506 4.13 29.40 -7.42
CA VAL A 506 3.65 29.35 -8.82
C VAL A 506 4.56 30.15 -9.76
N PRO A 507 4.51 29.90 -11.08
CA PRO A 507 5.22 30.74 -12.05
C PRO A 507 4.86 32.22 -11.93
N HIS A 508 5.87 33.08 -11.84
CA HIS A 508 5.72 34.52 -11.64
C HIS A 508 5.10 35.12 -12.90
N ASN A 509 3.85 35.56 -12.78
CA ASN A 509 3.07 36.05 -13.90
C ASN A 509 3.72 37.29 -14.54
N ILE A 510 3.99 37.20 -15.85
CA ILE A 510 4.49 38.32 -16.68
C ILE A 510 3.54 38.60 -17.85
N ASP A 511 2.43 37.88 -17.94
CA ASP A 511 1.43 37.99 -18.99
C ASP A 511 0.37 39.04 -18.62
N ALA A 512 0.38 40.17 -19.34
CA ALA A 512 -0.61 41.24 -19.17
C ALA A 512 -2.04 40.82 -19.56
N GLY A 513 -2.20 39.71 -20.28
CA GLY A 513 -3.50 39.14 -20.67
C GLY A 513 -4.07 38.12 -19.68
N ALA A 514 -3.33 37.79 -18.61
CA ALA A 514 -3.73 36.82 -17.61
C ALA A 514 -5.02 37.26 -16.90
N ARG A 515 -5.94 36.31 -16.70
CA ARG A 515 -7.27 36.56 -16.11
C ARG A 515 -7.91 35.29 -15.59
N VAL A 516 -8.86 35.47 -14.67
CA VAL A 516 -9.79 34.42 -14.26
C VAL A 516 -10.74 34.12 -15.42
N LEU A 517 -10.90 32.84 -15.75
CA LEU A 517 -11.86 32.34 -16.72
C LEU A 517 -13.01 31.67 -15.98
N PRO A 518 -14.26 32.11 -16.22
CA PRO A 518 -15.42 31.46 -15.62
C PRO A 518 -15.42 29.96 -15.93
N TYR A 519 -15.54 29.14 -14.89
CA TYR A 519 -15.56 27.66 -14.94
C TYR A 519 -14.27 26.98 -15.43
N ARG A 520 -13.18 27.71 -15.65
CA ARG A 520 -11.91 27.18 -16.21
C ARG A 520 -10.67 27.62 -15.43
N GLY A 521 -10.84 28.14 -14.23
CA GLY A 521 -9.78 28.60 -13.34
C GLY A 521 -9.05 29.82 -13.87
N VAL A 522 -7.75 29.89 -13.61
CA VAL A 522 -6.89 31.01 -13.99
C VAL A 522 -6.17 30.73 -15.31
N SER A 523 -6.14 31.72 -16.20
CA SER A 523 -5.34 31.71 -17.42
C SER A 523 -4.19 32.71 -17.36
N GLY A 524 -3.04 32.33 -17.89
CA GLY A 524 -1.83 33.16 -17.94
C GLY A 524 -0.57 32.31 -17.93
N HIS A 525 0.57 32.89 -18.30
CA HIS A 525 1.88 32.26 -18.23
C HIS A 525 2.86 33.13 -17.43
N GLY A 526 3.72 32.48 -16.66
CA GLY A 526 4.76 33.10 -15.86
C GLY A 526 6.16 32.60 -16.22
N ARG A 527 7.16 33.36 -15.79
CA ARG A 527 8.57 32.93 -15.80
C ARG A 527 8.83 31.92 -14.68
N ALA A 528 9.99 31.28 -14.73
CA ALA A 528 10.49 30.48 -13.62
C ALA A 528 10.62 31.37 -12.36
N THR A 529 10.34 30.78 -11.21
CA THR A 529 10.18 31.49 -9.93
C THR A 529 11.10 30.87 -8.91
N PRO A 530 12.16 31.59 -8.47
CA PRO A 530 13.03 31.14 -7.40
C PRO A 530 12.51 31.60 -6.04
N TYR A 531 12.40 30.68 -5.09
CA TYR A 531 12.24 30.98 -3.66
C TYR A 531 13.59 30.76 -3.00
N THR A 532 14.19 31.80 -2.45
CA THR A 532 15.54 31.75 -1.85
C THR A 532 15.45 31.68 -0.33
N ILE A 533 15.97 30.61 0.26
CA ILE A 533 16.11 30.43 1.70
C ILE A 533 17.54 30.81 2.11
N ARG A 534 17.68 31.72 3.07
CA ARG A 534 18.96 32.15 3.65
C ARG A 534 19.12 31.63 5.06
N PHE A 535 20.26 31.04 5.37
CA PHE A 535 20.56 30.54 6.70
C PHE A 535 22.06 30.58 6.97
N ASP A 536 22.42 30.80 8.23
CA ASP A 536 23.81 30.78 8.68
C ASP A 536 24.16 29.39 9.24
N MET A 537 25.38 28.94 8.97
CA MET A 537 25.99 27.74 9.57
C MET A 537 27.12 28.16 10.51
N ASP A 538 27.11 27.64 11.74
CA ASP A 538 28.14 27.96 12.73
C ASP A 538 29.50 27.34 12.40
N ASP A 539 29.49 26.14 11.80
CA ASP A 539 30.67 25.36 11.43
C ASP A 539 30.61 24.95 9.95
N LEU A 540 31.77 24.68 9.35
CA LEU A 540 31.83 24.07 8.01
C LEU A 540 31.22 22.65 8.09
N PRO A 541 30.11 22.38 7.39
CA PRO A 541 29.46 21.07 7.48
C PRO A 541 30.22 20.01 6.68
N SER A 542 30.11 18.76 7.12
CA SER A 542 30.58 17.56 6.41
C SER A 542 29.46 16.53 6.31
N GLY A 543 29.64 15.52 5.45
CA GLY A 543 28.63 14.51 5.15
C GLY A 543 27.58 14.97 4.14
N ARG A 544 26.29 14.79 4.48
CA ARG A 544 25.17 14.96 3.55
C ARG A 544 24.12 15.93 4.08
N ALA A 545 23.55 16.75 3.20
CA ALA A 545 22.40 17.60 3.50
C ALA A 545 21.14 17.00 2.86
N VAL A 546 20.10 16.76 3.66
CA VAL A 546 18.83 16.20 3.20
C VAL A 546 17.73 17.24 3.33
N LEU A 547 17.23 17.71 2.19
CA LEU A 547 16.05 18.58 2.11
C LEU A 547 14.80 17.71 1.99
N ARG A 548 13.91 17.80 2.98
CA ARG A 548 12.61 17.15 2.97
C ARG A 548 11.51 18.16 2.69
N LEU A 549 10.59 17.79 1.80
CA LEU A 549 9.47 18.60 1.34
C LEU A 549 8.18 17.81 1.54
N ALA A 550 7.33 18.28 2.46
CA ALA A 550 5.95 17.83 2.57
C ALA A 550 5.07 18.66 1.64
N ILE A 551 4.39 17.99 0.72
CA ILE A 551 3.62 18.60 -0.34
C ILE A 551 2.14 18.32 -0.10
N CYS A 552 1.32 19.36 -0.10
CA CYS A 552 -0.14 19.26 0.02
C CYS A 552 -0.88 19.81 -1.21
N GLY A 553 -0.14 20.20 -2.26
CA GLY A 553 -0.70 20.53 -3.57
C GLY A 553 0.37 20.59 -4.66
N THR A 554 0.07 20.07 -5.85
CA THR A 554 1.01 20.01 -6.98
C THR A 554 0.33 20.30 -8.31
N GLY A 555 0.94 21.19 -9.10
CA GLY A 555 0.64 21.43 -10.50
C GLY A 555 1.85 21.31 -11.44
N THR A 556 3.08 21.57 -10.94
CA THR A 556 4.33 21.31 -11.68
C THR A 556 4.79 19.87 -11.52
N ARG A 557 5.72 19.42 -12.37
CA ARG A 557 6.33 18.07 -12.31
C ARG A 557 7.64 18.02 -11.56
N SER A 558 8.26 19.18 -11.34
CA SER A 558 9.53 19.24 -10.63
C SER A 558 9.84 20.63 -10.10
N ILE A 559 10.82 20.66 -9.20
CA ILE A 559 11.43 21.84 -8.61
C ILE A 559 12.95 21.68 -8.71
N ASP A 560 13.64 22.65 -9.31
CA ASP A 560 15.10 22.66 -9.35
C ASP A 560 15.64 23.23 -8.05
N ILE A 561 16.70 22.61 -7.50
CA ILE A 561 17.32 23.03 -6.25
C ILE A 561 18.76 23.48 -6.51
N ASP A 562 19.08 24.70 -6.08
CA ASP A 562 20.43 25.23 -6.04
C ASP A 562 20.88 25.47 -4.59
N VAL A 563 22.14 25.21 -4.29
CA VAL A 563 22.79 25.56 -3.02
C VAL A 563 23.99 26.45 -3.32
N ASN A 564 24.02 27.65 -2.73
CA ASN A 564 25.07 28.66 -2.94
C ASN A 564 25.32 28.99 -4.43
N GLY A 565 24.26 28.94 -5.24
CA GLY A 565 24.31 29.18 -6.68
C GLY A 565 24.92 28.03 -7.50
N GLN A 566 25.12 26.86 -6.90
CA GLN A 566 25.48 25.61 -7.57
C GLN A 566 24.28 24.67 -7.62
N PRO A 567 24.07 23.94 -8.74
CA PRO A 567 23.01 22.94 -8.82
C PRO A 567 23.19 21.83 -7.79
N ALA A 568 22.17 21.58 -6.98
CA ALA A 568 22.14 20.50 -6.00
C ALA A 568 21.28 19.31 -6.45
N GLY A 569 20.33 19.54 -7.37
CA GLY A 569 19.51 18.47 -7.97
C GLY A 569 18.10 18.94 -8.34
N GLU A 570 17.24 17.99 -8.66
CA GLU A 570 15.83 18.21 -9.01
C GLU A 570 14.95 17.35 -8.10
N VAL A 571 13.89 17.94 -7.53
CA VAL A 571 12.83 17.19 -6.85
C VAL A 571 11.73 16.88 -7.85
N ARG A 572 11.52 15.60 -8.16
CA ARG A 572 10.41 15.13 -9.01
C ARG A 572 9.10 14.98 -8.24
N LEU A 573 8.02 15.54 -8.78
CA LEU A 573 6.68 15.57 -8.18
C LEU A 573 5.69 14.70 -8.97
N GLY A 574 4.53 14.44 -8.35
CA GLY A 574 3.48 13.59 -8.90
C GLY A 574 2.75 14.18 -10.13
N MET A 575 1.66 13.53 -10.51
CA MET A 575 0.67 14.15 -11.41
C MET A 575 0.05 15.35 -10.72
N GLY A 576 -0.33 16.38 -11.50
CA GLY A 576 -1.04 17.52 -10.94
C GLY A 576 -2.36 17.09 -10.29
N ASP A 577 -2.55 17.43 -9.03
CA ASP A 577 -3.72 17.05 -8.22
C ASP A 577 -4.90 18.02 -8.38
N GLY A 578 -4.60 19.23 -8.84
CA GLY A 578 -5.55 20.31 -9.07
C GLY A 578 -5.87 21.15 -7.84
N VAL A 579 -5.08 21.08 -6.76
CA VAL A 579 -5.25 21.94 -5.57
C VAL A 579 -5.17 23.42 -5.95
N ILE A 580 -4.14 23.83 -6.70
CA ILE A 580 -3.95 25.22 -7.13
C ILE A 580 -5.03 25.64 -8.14
N THR A 581 -5.33 24.78 -9.13
CA THR A 581 -6.30 25.10 -10.20
C THR A 581 -7.74 25.15 -9.70
N ARG A 582 -8.03 24.52 -8.57
CA ARG A 582 -9.35 24.45 -7.94
C ARG A 582 -9.40 25.15 -6.57
N HIS A 583 -8.52 26.13 -6.36
CA HIS A 583 -8.59 27.09 -5.24
C HIS A 583 -8.63 26.43 -3.86
N GLN A 584 -7.65 25.56 -3.58
CA GLN A 584 -7.45 24.91 -2.29
C GLN A 584 -6.02 25.07 -1.78
N ILE A 585 -5.83 24.81 -0.50
CA ILE A 585 -4.54 24.82 0.21
C ILE A 585 -4.11 23.44 0.70
N GLN A 586 -4.89 22.42 0.38
CA GLN A 586 -4.62 21.02 0.73
C GLN A 586 -5.37 20.08 -0.22
N GLY A 587 -4.84 18.86 -0.35
CA GLY A 587 -5.38 17.78 -1.17
C GLY A 587 -4.63 16.48 -0.88
N LEU A 588 -4.09 15.85 -1.93
CA LEU A 588 -3.20 14.70 -1.78
C LEU A 588 -1.90 15.13 -1.11
N TRP A 589 -1.55 14.48 -0.01
CA TRP A 589 -0.33 14.73 0.73
C TRP A 589 0.73 13.66 0.48
N TYR A 590 1.97 14.07 0.25
CA TYR A 590 3.12 13.17 0.16
C TYR A 590 4.44 13.90 0.43
N GLU A 591 5.48 13.13 0.74
CA GLU A 591 6.83 13.65 0.96
C GLU A 591 7.74 13.43 -0.25
N ARG A 592 8.70 14.34 -0.41
CA ARG A 592 9.85 14.17 -1.30
C ARG A 592 11.11 14.59 -0.57
N GLU A 593 12.21 13.94 -0.93
CA GLU A 593 13.52 14.27 -0.39
C GLU A 593 14.48 14.57 -1.56
N LEU A 594 15.37 15.52 -1.33
CA LEU A 594 16.58 15.68 -2.12
C LEU A 594 17.77 15.60 -1.17
N GLU A 595 18.70 14.73 -1.50
CA GLU A 595 19.97 14.61 -0.82
C GLU A 595 21.07 15.23 -1.68
N CYS A 596 21.93 16.04 -1.05
CA CYS A 596 23.11 16.58 -1.70
C CYS A 596 24.33 16.56 -0.77
N ASP A 597 25.51 16.62 -1.38
CA ASP A 597 26.77 16.66 -0.65
C ASP A 597 26.85 17.95 0.21
N ALA A 598 27.17 17.81 1.49
CA ALA A 598 27.25 18.94 2.41
C ALA A 598 28.36 19.94 2.03
N SER A 599 29.31 19.57 1.16
CA SER A 599 30.33 20.48 0.61
C SER A 599 29.76 21.60 -0.26
N LEU A 600 28.50 21.52 -0.69
CA LEU A 600 27.80 22.64 -1.31
C LEU A 600 27.49 23.76 -0.31
N LEU A 601 27.42 23.45 0.98
CA LEU A 601 27.27 24.41 2.07
C LEU A 601 28.64 24.95 2.51
N ARG A 602 28.63 26.06 3.22
CA ARG A 602 29.83 26.71 3.78
C ARG A 602 29.58 27.22 5.19
N GLU A 603 30.64 27.45 5.95
CA GLU A 603 30.57 28.21 7.20
C GLU A 603 30.02 29.62 6.93
N GLY A 604 29.14 30.13 7.80
CA GLY A 604 28.47 31.41 7.64
C GLY A 604 27.26 31.36 6.70
N ASP A 605 27.07 32.41 5.89
CA ASP A 605 25.85 32.65 5.11
C ASP A 605 25.72 31.67 3.92
N ASN A 606 24.62 30.93 3.89
CA ASN A 606 24.23 30.00 2.84
C ASN A 606 22.90 30.41 2.19
N THR A 607 22.76 30.06 0.91
CA THR A 607 21.49 30.17 0.18
C THR A 607 21.07 28.81 -0.36
N LEU A 608 19.82 28.42 -0.13
CA LEU A 608 19.16 27.31 -0.83
C LEU A 608 18.01 27.87 -1.66
N THR A 609 18.00 27.64 -2.96
CA THR A 609 16.99 28.16 -3.87
C THR A 609 16.14 27.04 -4.43
N LEU A 610 14.82 27.15 -4.26
CA LEU A 610 13.83 26.27 -4.87
C LEU A 610 13.26 26.96 -6.11
N THR A 611 13.35 26.37 -7.30
CA THR A 611 12.85 27.00 -8.52
C THR A 611 11.71 26.21 -9.14
N VAL A 612 10.52 26.81 -9.18
CA VAL A 612 9.41 26.30 -10.00
C VAL A 612 9.61 26.77 -11.45
N PRO A 613 9.50 25.87 -12.45
CA PRO A 613 9.78 26.19 -13.84
C PRO A 613 8.75 27.18 -14.43
N ALA A 614 9.13 27.83 -15.54
CA ALA A 614 8.22 28.69 -16.29
C ALA A 614 7.04 27.90 -16.87
N GLY A 615 5.85 28.51 -16.93
CA GLY A 615 4.66 27.83 -17.41
C GLY A 615 3.35 28.51 -17.03
N PRO A 616 2.23 27.80 -17.11
CA PRO A 616 0.94 28.30 -16.64
C PRO A 616 1.00 28.74 -15.18
N VAL A 617 0.39 29.89 -14.85
CA VAL A 617 0.42 30.50 -13.49
C VAL A 617 -0.30 29.71 -12.40
N ASN A 618 -0.86 28.55 -12.76
CA ASN A 618 -1.52 27.60 -11.88
C ASN A 618 -0.76 26.25 -11.78
N ASN A 619 0.40 26.12 -12.43
CA ASN A 619 1.27 24.94 -12.38
C ASN A 619 2.42 25.16 -11.39
N GLY A 620 2.09 25.19 -10.09
CA GLY A 620 3.06 25.40 -9.02
C GLY A 620 3.10 24.26 -8.00
N VAL A 621 3.51 24.59 -6.78
CA VAL A 621 3.52 23.71 -5.61
C VAL A 621 2.92 24.44 -4.42
N VAL A 622 2.14 23.73 -3.62
CA VAL A 622 1.69 24.16 -2.30
C VAL A 622 2.39 23.27 -1.29
N TYR A 623 3.20 23.90 -0.43
CA TYR A 623 3.93 23.19 0.61
C TYR A 623 3.09 23.14 1.89
N ASP A 624 3.20 22.01 2.58
CA ASP A 624 2.82 21.87 3.98
C ASP A 624 4.00 22.26 4.86
N TYR A 625 5.16 21.66 4.60
CA TYR A 625 6.33 21.82 5.47
C TYR A 625 7.63 21.54 4.73
N LEU A 626 8.69 22.25 5.10
CA LEU A 626 10.04 22.06 4.57
C LEU A 626 11.02 21.91 5.73
N ARG A 627 11.99 21.00 5.59
CA ARG A 627 13.05 20.78 6.58
C ARG A 627 14.37 20.47 5.92
N LEU A 628 15.46 21.03 6.44
CA LEU A 628 16.81 20.64 6.08
C LEU A 628 17.50 19.97 7.27
N GLU A 629 18.07 18.80 7.03
CA GLU A 629 18.80 18.00 8.02
C GLU A 629 20.25 17.77 7.54
N LEU A 630 21.21 17.82 8.47
CA LEU A 630 22.61 17.50 8.22
C LEU A 630 22.95 16.13 8.81
N VAL A 631 23.42 15.24 7.96
CA VAL A 631 23.93 13.92 8.32
C VAL A 631 25.46 14.01 8.36
N SER A 632 26.02 14.06 9.57
CA SER A 632 27.47 14.27 9.79
C SER A 632 28.28 12.99 9.64
N ASP A 633 29.52 13.10 9.16
CA ASP A 633 30.46 11.97 9.04
C ASP A 633 30.99 11.44 10.40
N GLU A 634 30.98 12.25 11.47
CA GLU A 634 31.65 11.94 12.75
C GLU A 634 30.75 11.28 13.84
N GLY A 635 29.61 10.72 13.47
CA GLY A 635 28.72 10.04 14.40
C GLY A 635 28.40 8.63 13.92
N ASN A 636 28.99 7.62 14.56
CA ASN A 636 28.34 6.31 14.73
C ASN A 636 27.06 6.52 15.57
N GLY A 637 26.01 6.99 14.92
CA GLY A 637 24.64 6.65 15.24
C GLY A 637 24.15 5.95 13.99
N GLU A 638 23.74 4.69 14.14
CA GLU A 638 23.11 3.90 13.09
C GLU A 638 22.21 4.80 12.23
N GLU A 639 22.46 4.78 10.93
CA GLU A 639 21.46 5.20 9.95
C GLU A 639 20.16 4.51 10.38
N PRO A 640 19.09 5.20 10.82
CA PRO A 640 17.80 4.53 10.85
C PRO A 640 17.57 4.16 9.39
N PRO A 641 17.49 2.87 9.04
CA PRO A 641 17.38 2.50 7.66
C PRO A 641 16.17 3.22 7.10
N GLN A 642 16.40 4.09 6.10
CA GLN A 642 15.34 4.37 5.15
C GLN A 642 14.88 2.99 4.66
N PRO A 643 13.58 2.65 4.65
CA PRO A 643 13.14 1.53 3.84
C PRO A 643 13.50 1.93 2.40
N LYS A 644 14.63 1.42 1.91
CA LYS A 644 15.08 1.68 0.56
C LYS A 644 13.94 1.22 -0.36
N GLN A 645 13.42 2.15 -1.16
CA GLN A 645 12.25 1.89 -1.98
C GLN A 645 12.68 1.11 -3.22
N ARG A 646 11.84 0.17 -3.66
CA ARG A 646 12.06 -0.59 -4.89
C ARG A 646 12.18 0.37 -6.09
N PRO A 647 13.05 0.07 -7.07
CA PRO A 647 13.19 0.92 -8.25
C PRO A 647 11.86 1.03 -9.01
N ASP A 648 11.57 2.23 -9.50
CA ASP A 648 10.36 2.50 -10.27
C ASP A 648 10.49 2.00 -11.73
N ALA A 649 9.37 2.08 -12.47
CA ALA A 649 9.33 1.63 -13.86
C ALA A 649 10.23 2.44 -14.83
N GLU A 650 10.71 3.64 -14.45
CA GLU A 650 11.67 4.40 -15.25
C GLU A 650 13.09 3.89 -15.00
N ALA A 651 13.44 3.59 -13.75
CA ALA A 651 14.72 2.98 -13.38
C ALA A 651 14.94 1.65 -14.12
N TRP A 652 13.93 0.77 -14.16
CA TRP A 652 14.01 -0.50 -14.89
C TRP A 652 14.19 -0.34 -16.40
N LYS A 653 13.58 0.67 -17.02
CA LYS A 653 13.79 0.97 -18.45
C LYS A 653 15.20 1.45 -18.76
N ASN A 654 15.85 2.04 -17.76
CA ASN A 654 17.21 2.56 -17.86
C ASN A 654 18.23 1.61 -17.23
N GLN A 655 17.88 0.33 -17.00
CA GLN A 655 18.80 -0.67 -16.47
C GLN A 655 20.10 -0.67 -17.29
N PRO A 656 21.27 -0.48 -16.65
CA PRO A 656 22.55 -0.53 -17.35
C PRO A 656 22.78 -1.90 -18.01
N PRO A 657 23.51 -1.96 -19.13
CA PRO A 657 23.91 -3.24 -19.71
C PRO A 657 24.70 -4.07 -18.71
N THR A 658 24.44 -5.37 -18.68
CA THR A 658 25.16 -6.31 -17.83
C THR A 658 26.67 -6.26 -18.11
N ASN A 659 27.46 -6.11 -17.05
CA ASN A 659 28.91 -6.07 -17.14
C ASN A 659 29.48 -7.47 -17.35
N THR A 660 30.17 -7.70 -18.45
CA THR A 660 30.89 -8.97 -18.71
C THR A 660 32.38 -8.73 -19.00
N ASP A 661 32.91 -7.56 -18.66
CA ASP A 661 34.31 -7.19 -18.85
C ASP A 661 35.03 -7.15 -17.50
N GLU A 662 36.00 -8.03 -17.33
CA GLU A 662 36.73 -8.18 -16.06
C GLU A 662 37.50 -6.88 -15.72
N ALA A 663 37.90 -6.10 -16.73
CA ALA A 663 38.55 -4.80 -16.53
C ALA A 663 37.58 -3.71 -16.05
N SER A 664 36.27 -3.94 -16.15
CA SER A 664 35.21 -3.04 -15.72
C SER A 664 34.66 -3.37 -14.32
N VAL A 665 35.18 -4.42 -13.67
CA VAL A 665 34.91 -4.70 -12.25
C VAL A 665 35.50 -3.58 -11.41
N ARG A 666 34.64 -2.86 -10.70
CA ARG A 666 35.03 -1.76 -9.79
C ARG A 666 35.66 -2.31 -8.52
N ASP A 667 36.29 -1.42 -7.76
CA ASP A 667 36.68 -1.73 -6.38
C ASP A 667 35.41 -1.95 -5.51
N TYR A 668 35.45 -2.95 -4.63
CA TYR A 668 34.38 -3.28 -3.70
C TYR A 668 34.94 -3.76 -2.36
N THR A 669 34.12 -3.65 -1.30
CA THR A 669 34.42 -4.15 0.03
C THR A 669 33.35 -5.16 0.43
N LEU A 670 33.76 -6.34 0.90
CA LEU A 670 32.83 -7.34 1.41
C LEU A 670 32.54 -7.11 2.89
N PRO A 671 31.29 -7.33 3.35
CA PRO A 671 30.98 -7.47 4.77
C PRO A 671 31.88 -8.54 5.42
N ASP A 672 32.33 -8.30 6.65
CA ASP A 672 33.11 -9.30 7.40
C ASP A 672 32.14 -10.35 7.98
N PRO A 673 32.20 -11.63 7.55
CA PRO A 673 31.29 -12.65 8.07
C PRO A 673 31.44 -12.86 9.58
N LEU A 674 32.59 -12.49 10.17
CA LEU A 674 32.89 -12.59 11.59
C LEU A 674 32.65 -11.28 12.36
N THR A 675 31.84 -10.36 11.84
CA THR A 675 31.41 -9.15 12.56
C THR A 675 29.89 -9.12 12.65
N THR A 676 29.32 -9.00 13.85
CA THR A 676 27.87 -8.86 14.07
C THR A 676 27.36 -7.48 13.62
N ALA A 677 26.04 -7.31 13.47
CA ALA A 677 25.42 -6.02 13.14
C ALA A 677 25.79 -4.91 14.12
N ASP A 678 25.93 -5.24 15.41
CA ASP A 678 26.35 -4.30 16.46
C ASP A 678 27.86 -4.00 16.43
N GLY A 679 28.60 -4.57 15.47
CA GLY A 679 30.04 -4.36 15.27
C GLY A 679 30.95 -5.22 16.14
N GLU A 680 30.42 -6.24 16.83
CA GLU A 680 31.23 -7.14 17.66
C GLU A 680 31.92 -8.21 16.81
N LYS A 681 33.21 -8.46 17.10
CA LYS A 681 33.96 -9.54 16.45
C LYS A 681 33.61 -10.91 17.01
N VAL A 682 33.24 -11.81 16.11
CA VAL A 682 33.04 -13.24 16.37
C VAL A 682 34.39 -13.93 16.36
N SER A 683 34.74 -14.60 17.46
CA SER A 683 36.06 -15.23 17.64
C SER A 683 35.99 -16.68 18.12
N SER A 684 34.79 -17.25 18.22
CA SER A 684 34.54 -18.62 18.66
C SER A 684 33.32 -19.21 17.97
N THR A 685 33.27 -20.55 17.88
CA THR A 685 32.12 -21.28 17.35
C THR A 685 30.85 -20.99 18.14
N ASP A 686 30.94 -20.85 19.48
CA ASP A 686 29.79 -20.54 20.32
C ASP A 686 29.16 -19.18 19.95
N GLN A 687 29.98 -18.16 19.67
CA GLN A 687 29.50 -16.85 19.23
C GLN A 687 28.91 -16.90 17.82
N TRP A 688 29.51 -17.67 16.92
CA TRP A 688 28.98 -17.87 15.57
C TRP A 688 27.59 -18.51 15.63
N GLU A 689 27.46 -19.66 16.31
CA GLU A 689 26.22 -20.43 16.37
C GLU A 689 25.10 -19.69 17.11
N ALA A 690 25.43 -19.01 18.21
CA ALA A 690 24.42 -18.37 19.06
C ALA A 690 24.00 -16.98 18.58
N VAL A 691 24.85 -16.28 17.81
CA VAL A 691 24.64 -14.86 17.46
C VAL A 691 24.69 -14.65 15.95
N ARG A 692 25.88 -14.78 15.33
CA ARG A 692 26.09 -14.31 13.96
C ARG A 692 25.38 -15.15 12.91
N ARG A 693 25.32 -16.48 13.08
CA ARG A 693 24.62 -17.38 12.14
C ARG A 693 23.10 -17.11 12.10
N PRO A 694 22.38 -17.05 13.24
CA PRO A 694 20.97 -16.63 13.26
C PRO A 694 20.73 -15.25 12.65
N GLU A 695 21.65 -14.31 12.90
CA GLU A 695 21.58 -12.95 12.37
C GLU A 695 21.69 -12.92 10.83
N LEU A 696 22.67 -13.62 10.27
CA LEU A 696 22.83 -13.78 8.82
C LEU A 696 21.63 -14.47 8.18
N LEU A 697 21.11 -15.55 8.79
CA LEU A 697 19.89 -16.22 8.31
C LEU A 697 18.70 -15.25 8.22
N LYS A 698 18.55 -14.40 9.24
CA LYS A 698 17.51 -13.37 9.25
C LYS A 698 17.71 -12.37 8.13
N LEU A 699 18.93 -11.86 7.94
CA LEU A 699 19.24 -10.90 6.88
C LEU A 699 18.98 -11.48 5.47
N PHE A 700 19.42 -12.71 5.20
CA PHE A 700 19.12 -13.38 3.94
C PHE A 700 17.62 -13.63 3.73
N ALA A 701 16.90 -13.97 4.79
CA ALA A 701 15.45 -14.13 4.74
C ALA A 701 14.75 -12.78 4.45
N GLU A 702 15.13 -11.69 5.13
CA GLU A 702 14.44 -10.40 4.97
C GLU A 702 14.77 -9.70 3.65
N HIS A 703 16.00 -9.87 3.15
CA HIS A 703 16.52 -9.08 2.03
C HIS A 703 16.73 -9.83 0.72
N GLN A 704 16.78 -11.17 0.71
CA GLN A 704 17.08 -11.95 -0.51
C GLN A 704 16.07 -13.05 -0.77
N PHE A 705 15.95 -14.07 0.07
CA PHE A 705 15.15 -15.26 -0.25
C PHE A 705 13.69 -15.18 0.23
N GLY A 706 13.41 -14.29 1.19
CA GLY A 706 12.13 -14.11 1.87
C GLY A 706 11.95 -15.05 3.06
N VAL A 707 11.05 -14.68 3.97
CA VAL A 707 10.84 -15.37 5.24
C VAL A 707 10.12 -16.69 5.00
N THR A 708 10.82 -17.80 5.24
CA THR A 708 10.22 -19.14 5.21
C THR A 708 9.14 -19.26 6.31
N PRO A 709 7.87 -19.57 5.96
CA PRO A 709 6.79 -19.71 6.93
C PRO A 709 7.07 -20.77 7.99
N THR A 710 6.72 -20.45 9.23
CA THR A 710 6.91 -21.35 10.39
C THR A 710 5.82 -22.41 10.54
N LYS A 711 4.71 -22.27 9.82
CA LYS A 711 3.61 -23.24 9.81
C LYS A 711 4.12 -24.60 9.32
N THR A 712 4.01 -25.63 10.16
CA THR A 712 4.40 -26.99 9.78
C THR A 712 3.27 -27.67 9.01
N ILE A 713 3.53 -28.11 7.78
CA ILE A 713 2.59 -28.91 6.98
C ILE A 713 3.23 -30.27 6.74
N LYS A 714 2.61 -31.32 7.28
CA LYS A 714 3.05 -32.70 7.06
C LYS A 714 2.37 -33.26 5.82
N PRO A 715 3.13 -33.83 4.85
CA PRO A 715 2.51 -34.44 3.70
C PRO A 715 1.84 -35.77 4.04
N THR A 716 0.81 -36.13 3.28
CA THR A 716 0.37 -37.51 3.19
C THR A 716 1.29 -38.24 2.22
N VAL A 717 1.90 -39.34 2.66
CA VAL A 717 2.85 -40.13 1.85
C VAL A 717 2.09 -41.25 1.13
N GLU A 718 1.99 -41.15 -0.19
CA GLU A 718 1.56 -42.25 -1.05
C GLU A 718 2.78 -43.02 -1.54
N VAL A 719 2.89 -44.28 -1.13
CA VAL A 719 3.97 -45.16 -1.60
C VAL A 719 3.55 -45.79 -2.93
N ILE A 720 4.26 -45.44 -3.99
CA ILE A 720 4.02 -45.97 -5.34
C ILE A 720 4.73 -47.31 -5.53
N GLU A 721 5.96 -47.41 -5.06
CA GLU A 721 6.81 -48.58 -5.25
C GLU A 721 7.81 -48.71 -4.09
N ARG A 722 8.08 -49.94 -3.65
CA ARG A 722 9.14 -50.25 -2.68
C ARG A 722 10.05 -51.35 -3.22
N ASP A 723 11.35 -51.09 -3.09
CA ASP A 723 12.44 -52.05 -3.30
C ASP A 723 12.40 -52.82 -4.64
N ALA A 724 11.93 -52.17 -5.72
CA ALA A 724 11.93 -52.77 -7.05
C ALA A 724 13.34 -52.82 -7.64
N GLU A 725 13.56 -53.71 -8.60
CA GLU A 725 14.81 -53.72 -9.37
C GLU A 725 14.87 -52.49 -10.29
N GLY A 726 15.98 -51.74 -10.26
CA GLY A 726 16.22 -50.59 -11.13
C GLY A 726 17.67 -50.57 -11.66
N LEU A 727 17.90 -49.79 -12.72
CA LEU A 727 19.21 -49.62 -13.35
C LEU A 727 19.87 -50.96 -13.75
N ASP A 728 19.11 -51.81 -14.45
CA ASP A 728 19.54 -53.13 -14.92
C ASP A 728 20.05 -54.05 -13.78
N GLY A 729 19.44 -53.96 -12.60
CA GLY A 729 19.77 -54.78 -11.43
C GLY A 729 20.86 -54.21 -10.53
N ALA A 730 21.44 -53.05 -10.87
CA ALA A 730 22.44 -52.38 -10.04
C ALA A 730 21.85 -51.73 -8.77
N ALA A 731 20.56 -51.40 -8.78
CA ALA A 731 19.91 -50.67 -7.70
C ALA A 731 18.58 -51.28 -7.24
N ARG A 732 18.18 -50.91 -6.02
CA ARG A 732 16.81 -50.99 -5.53
C ARG A 732 16.13 -49.63 -5.65
N ARG A 733 15.05 -49.58 -6.42
CA ARG A 733 14.24 -48.38 -6.67
C ARG A 733 13.04 -48.32 -5.74
N SER A 734 12.70 -47.13 -5.26
CA SER A 734 11.42 -46.87 -4.58
C SER A 734 10.94 -45.48 -4.89
N GLN A 735 9.62 -45.31 -4.81
CA GLN A 735 8.95 -44.13 -5.31
C GLN A 735 7.81 -43.77 -4.37
N ALA A 736 7.71 -42.48 -4.06
CA ALA A 736 6.65 -41.95 -3.22
C ALA A 736 6.17 -40.59 -3.73
N ARG A 737 4.89 -40.30 -3.49
CA ARG A 737 4.29 -38.98 -3.67
C ARG A 737 4.01 -38.37 -2.31
N LEU A 738 4.49 -37.15 -2.10
CA LEU A 738 4.26 -36.37 -0.90
C LEU A 738 3.16 -35.35 -1.20
N HIS A 739 1.93 -35.63 -0.75
CA HIS A 739 0.78 -34.76 -1.00
C HIS A 739 0.61 -33.72 0.09
N PHE A 740 0.58 -32.44 -0.29
CA PHE A 740 0.37 -31.33 0.61
C PHE A 740 -1.01 -30.70 0.39
N GLY A 741 -2.04 -31.27 1.01
CA GLY A 741 -3.44 -30.84 0.86
C GLY A 741 -4.36 -31.94 0.33
N GLU A 742 -5.63 -31.60 0.10
CA GLU A 742 -6.65 -32.51 -0.45
C GLU A 742 -7.03 -32.09 -1.88
N GLY A 743 -7.34 -33.07 -2.74
CA GLY A 743 -7.80 -32.85 -4.11
C GLY A 743 -6.71 -33.02 -5.18
N PRO A 744 -7.12 -33.06 -6.46
CA PRO A 744 -6.23 -33.38 -7.59
C PRO A 744 -5.20 -32.28 -7.90
N ASP A 745 -5.46 -31.04 -7.45
CA ASP A 745 -4.61 -29.87 -7.69
C ASP A 745 -3.69 -29.54 -6.51
N ALA A 746 -3.71 -30.35 -5.45
CA ALA A 746 -2.84 -30.16 -4.30
C ALA A 746 -1.35 -30.35 -4.69
N PRO A 747 -0.44 -29.45 -4.26
CA PRO A 747 1.00 -29.60 -4.48
C PRO A 747 1.47 -30.99 -4.07
N THR A 748 2.14 -31.69 -4.99
CA THR A 748 2.53 -33.08 -4.82
C THR A 748 3.96 -33.28 -5.31
N ILE A 749 4.87 -33.57 -4.38
CA ILE A 749 6.28 -33.83 -4.69
C ILE A 749 6.49 -35.31 -4.98
N ARG A 750 7.00 -35.66 -6.17
CA ARG A 750 7.36 -37.04 -6.52
C ARG A 750 8.83 -37.31 -6.23
N VAL A 751 9.09 -38.25 -5.34
CA VAL A 751 10.44 -38.66 -4.93
C VAL A 751 10.77 -40.00 -5.57
N LEU A 752 11.85 -40.03 -6.36
CA LEU A 752 12.42 -41.26 -6.93
C LEU A 752 13.74 -41.56 -6.23
N ARG A 753 13.87 -42.73 -5.59
CA ARG A 753 15.04 -43.10 -4.80
C ARG A 753 15.66 -44.41 -5.26
N TYR A 754 16.98 -44.42 -5.44
CA TYR A 754 17.79 -45.62 -5.69
C TYR A 754 18.79 -45.83 -4.55
N VAL A 755 19.02 -47.09 -4.19
CA VAL A 755 20.15 -47.53 -3.35
C VAL A 755 20.85 -48.71 -4.02
N PRO A 756 22.16 -48.94 -3.80
CA PRO A 756 22.86 -50.10 -4.36
C PRO A 756 22.19 -51.43 -4.02
N ALA A 757 22.04 -52.32 -5.01
CA ALA A 757 21.31 -53.57 -4.84
C ALA A 757 21.96 -54.56 -3.85
N ASP A 758 23.26 -54.41 -3.62
CA ASP A 758 24.07 -55.22 -2.72
C ASP A 758 24.28 -54.57 -1.34
N ALA A 759 23.73 -53.38 -1.10
CA ALA A 759 23.82 -52.65 0.15
C ALA A 759 23.38 -53.52 1.35
N LYS A 760 24.18 -53.52 2.42
CA LYS A 760 23.96 -54.31 3.64
C LYS A 760 23.29 -53.52 4.78
N GLY A 761 23.10 -52.23 4.59
CA GLY A 761 22.52 -51.30 5.55
C GLY A 761 22.21 -49.95 4.89
N PRO A 762 21.87 -48.93 5.68
CA PRO A 762 21.64 -47.58 5.18
C PRO A 762 22.87 -47.03 4.45
N VAL A 763 22.67 -46.31 3.35
CA VAL A 763 23.76 -45.74 2.55
C VAL A 763 23.72 -44.21 2.55
N PRO A 764 24.90 -43.53 2.54
CA PRO A 764 24.95 -42.09 2.27
C PRO A 764 24.28 -41.80 0.92
N THR A 765 23.52 -40.73 0.84
CA THR A 765 22.60 -40.48 -0.28
C THR A 765 22.78 -39.08 -0.84
N LEU A 766 22.86 -38.96 -2.17
CA LEU A 766 22.75 -37.69 -2.87
C LEU A 766 21.28 -37.38 -3.13
N LEU A 767 20.75 -36.30 -2.55
CA LEU A 767 19.50 -35.68 -2.98
C LEU A 767 19.80 -34.66 -4.07
N TYR A 768 19.31 -34.91 -5.28
CA TYR A 768 19.48 -34.02 -6.43
C TYR A 768 18.13 -33.49 -6.89
N ILE A 769 18.00 -32.16 -6.92
CA ILE A 769 16.85 -31.47 -7.50
C ILE A 769 17.15 -31.11 -8.96
N GLY A 770 16.24 -31.50 -9.86
CA GLY A 770 16.44 -31.39 -11.29
C GLY A 770 15.35 -30.58 -12.01
N PHE A 771 15.72 -30.09 -13.19
CA PHE A 771 14.80 -29.42 -14.12
C PHE A 771 13.90 -30.38 -14.91
N SER A 772 14.24 -31.67 -14.94
CA SER A 772 13.49 -32.68 -15.68
C SER A 772 12.62 -33.50 -14.73
N PRO A 773 11.39 -33.89 -15.14
CA PRO A 773 10.63 -34.92 -14.46
C PRO A 773 11.46 -36.19 -14.24
N ASN A 774 11.24 -36.91 -13.14
CA ASN A 774 12.06 -38.06 -12.75
C ASN A 774 12.17 -39.13 -13.86
N CYS A 775 11.09 -39.38 -14.60
CA CYS A 775 11.05 -40.33 -15.73
C CYS A 775 11.83 -39.89 -16.97
N LEU A 776 12.19 -38.60 -17.06
CA LEU A 776 13.08 -38.05 -18.10
C LEU A 776 14.50 -37.80 -17.59
N ALA A 777 14.68 -37.66 -16.27
CA ALA A 777 15.99 -37.63 -15.64
C ALA A 777 16.65 -39.02 -15.67
N VAL A 778 15.88 -40.08 -15.47
CA VAL A 778 16.31 -41.47 -15.66
C VAL A 778 15.27 -42.15 -16.55
N ASP A 779 15.59 -42.40 -17.82
CA ASP A 779 14.63 -43.03 -18.75
C ASP A 779 14.69 -44.56 -18.61
N GLU A 780 14.00 -45.10 -17.59
CA GLU A 780 13.77 -46.53 -17.41
C GLU A 780 12.28 -46.86 -17.18
N PRO A 781 11.82 -48.07 -17.57
CA PRO A 781 10.43 -48.47 -17.34
C PRO A 781 10.03 -48.52 -15.86
N GLY A 782 8.81 -48.09 -15.57
CA GLY A 782 8.19 -48.21 -14.24
C GLY A 782 8.49 -47.04 -13.28
N ILE A 783 9.20 -46.00 -13.73
CA ILE A 783 9.21 -44.73 -13.00
C ILE A 783 7.82 -44.09 -13.08
N ASP A 784 7.38 -43.53 -11.95
CA ASP A 784 6.11 -42.85 -11.78
C ASP A 784 6.00 -41.66 -12.73
N GLU A 785 4.99 -41.71 -13.60
CA GLU A 785 4.67 -40.67 -14.56
C GLU A 785 3.41 -39.93 -14.11
N GLY A 786 3.37 -38.64 -14.46
CA GLY A 786 2.30 -37.73 -14.15
C GLY A 786 2.29 -36.57 -15.14
N MET A 787 2.19 -35.36 -14.62
CA MET A 787 2.17 -34.16 -15.44
C MET A 787 3.22 -33.17 -14.94
N ALA A 788 3.95 -32.56 -15.86
CA ALA A 788 4.94 -31.52 -15.63
C ALA A 788 4.43 -30.17 -16.14
N TRP A 789 5.11 -29.10 -15.76
CA TRP A 789 4.78 -27.76 -16.24
C TRP A 789 5.55 -27.44 -17.53
N ASP A 790 4.83 -27.04 -18.57
CA ASP A 790 5.39 -26.27 -19.68
C ASP A 790 5.42 -24.81 -19.24
N THR A 791 6.58 -24.36 -18.73
CA THR A 791 6.72 -23.03 -18.13
C THR A 791 6.53 -21.90 -19.13
N ARG A 792 6.76 -22.14 -20.42
CA ARG A 792 6.55 -21.14 -21.47
C ARG A 792 5.09 -20.93 -21.80
N ARG A 793 4.31 -22.02 -21.76
CA ARG A 793 2.86 -21.98 -21.99
C ARG A 793 2.04 -21.83 -20.71
N GLN A 794 2.68 -21.97 -19.55
CA GLN A 794 2.05 -21.95 -18.23
C GLN A 794 0.91 -22.97 -18.08
N VAL A 795 1.10 -24.18 -18.62
CA VAL A 795 0.11 -25.27 -18.56
C VAL A 795 0.76 -26.58 -18.12
N ARG A 796 -0.03 -27.48 -17.55
CA ARG A 796 0.40 -28.86 -17.26
C ARG A 796 0.31 -29.72 -18.52
N VAL A 797 1.37 -30.47 -18.81
CA VAL A 797 1.47 -31.44 -19.90
C VAL A 797 1.93 -32.78 -19.34
N PRO A 798 1.63 -33.93 -19.98
CA PRO A 798 2.22 -35.20 -19.60
C PRO A 798 3.75 -35.10 -19.53
N ASP A 799 4.39 -35.75 -18.55
CA ASP A 799 5.84 -35.56 -18.31
C ASP A 799 6.67 -35.73 -19.59
N ARG A 800 6.39 -36.76 -20.39
CA ARG A 800 7.12 -37.06 -21.63
C ARG A 800 6.91 -36.04 -22.76
N GLU A 801 6.01 -35.09 -22.59
CA GLU A 801 5.75 -33.99 -23.53
C GLU A 801 6.43 -32.67 -23.12
N THR A 802 7.00 -32.58 -21.91
CA THR A 802 7.70 -31.38 -21.46
C THR A 802 9.16 -31.30 -21.96
N PHE A 803 9.77 -30.13 -21.79
CA PHE A 803 11.19 -29.94 -22.06
C PHE A 803 12.06 -30.65 -21.01
N SER A 804 13.11 -31.35 -21.45
CA SER A 804 14.08 -32.01 -20.58
C SER A 804 15.50 -31.57 -20.91
N PHE A 805 16.31 -31.37 -19.88
CA PHE A 805 17.73 -31.04 -20.00
C PHE A 805 18.63 -32.27 -20.22
N GLY A 806 18.03 -33.44 -20.49
CA GLY A 806 18.72 -34.71 -20.69
C GLY A 806 18.84 -35.54 -19.41
N PRO A 807 19.35 -36.78 -19.52
CA PRO A 807 19.38 -37.72 -18.41
C PRO A 807 20.48 -37.39 -17.39
N PHE A 808 20.17 -37.61 -16.12
CA PHE A 808 21.13 -37.62 -15.02
C PHE A 808 21.71 -39.03 -14.86
N ASN A 809 23.03 -39.15 -14.71
CA ASN A 809 23.69 -40.46 -14.64
C ASN A 809 23.54 -41.10 -13.25
N ALA A 810 22.35 -41.60 -12.94
CA ALA A 810 22.04 -42.19 -11.64
C ALA A 810 22.92 -43.40 -11.30
N LYS A 811 23.21 -44.24 -12.31
CA LYS A 811 24.01 -45.46 -12.13
C LYS A 811 25.44 -45.16 -11.66
N PHE A 812 26.00 -44.01 -12.04
CA PHE A 812 27.34 -43.61 -11.61
C PHE A 812 27.48 -43.54 -10.08
N PHE A 813 26.53 -42.90 -9.39
CA PHE A 813 26.57 -42.79 -7.93
C PHE A 813 26.28 -44.13 -7.25
N ILE A 814 25.38 -44.92 -7.83
CA ILE A 814 25.06 -46.28 -7.35
C ILE A 814 26.29 -47.19 -7.42
N ASP A 815 27.01 -47.20 -8.55
CA ASP A 815 28.23 -47.98 -8.73
C ASP A 815 29.36 -47.52 -7.78
N ARG A 816 29.31 -46.27 -7.30
CA ARG A 816 30.24 -45.70 -6.31
C ARG A 816 29.84 -46.01 -4.85
N GLY A 817 28.67 -46.65 -4.65
CA GLY A 817 28.15 -47.07 -3.35
C GLY A 817 27.20 -46.07 -2.67
N TYR A 818 26.75 -45.04 -3.38
CA TYR A 818 25.84 -44.02 -2.85
C TYR A 818 24.40 -44.26 -3.25
N GLY A 819 23.47 -43.92 -2.36
CA GLY A 819 22.08 -43.73 -2.72
C GLY A 819 21.89 -42.46 -3.56
N LEU A 820 20.80 -42.41 -4.32
CA LEU A 820 20.37 -41.23 -5.06
C LEU A 820 18.87 -41.01 -4.86
N ALA A 821 18.48 -39.80 -4.47
CA ALA A 821 17.11 -39.34 -4.47
C ALA A 821 16.96 -38.20 -5.50
N LEU A 822 15.93 -38.29 -6.35
CA LEU A 822 15.62 -37.32 -7.40
C LEU A 822 14.27 -36.66 -7.15
N VAL A 823 14.23 -35.35 -7.35
CA VAL A 823 13.03 -34.53 -7.28
C VAL A 823 13.00 -33.56 -8.46
N TYR A 824 11.85 -33.48 -9.12
CA TYR A 824 11.59 -32.45 -10.13
C TYR A 824 11.12 -31.16 -9.45
N TYR A 825 11.82 -30.05 -9.71
CA TYR A 825 11.54 -28.78 -9.03
C TYR A 825 10.11 -28.24 -9.27
N GLY A 826 9.55 -28.49 -10.45
CA GLY A 826 8.20 -28.06 -10.83
C GLY A 826 7.08 -28.82 -10.11
N ASP A 827 7.38 -29.95 -9.46
CA ASP A 827 6.43 -30.61 -8.55
C ASP A 827 6.31 -29.87 -7.20
N ILE A 828 7.35 -29.13 -6.80
CA ILE A 828 7.32 -28.26 -5.63
C ILE A 828 6.58 -26.97 -6.00
N GLU A 829 7.05 -26.29 -7.05
CA GLU A 829 6.42 -25.09 -7.56
C GLU A 829 6.88 -24.82 -9.01
N PRO A 830 5.97 -24.45 -9.93
CA PRO A 830 6.36 -24.10 -11.28
C PRO A 830 7.12 -22.76 -11.37
N ASP A 831 7.98 -22.69 -12.38
CA ASP A 831 8.96 -21.63 -12.57
C ASP A 831 8.52 -20.64 -13.65
N PHE A 832 7.53 -19.83 -13.27
CA PHE A 832 7.06 -18.69 -14.04
C PHE A 832 6.33 -17.73 -13.09
N ASP A 833 6.14 -16.49 -13.54
CA ASP A 833 5.43 -15.48 -12.77
C ASP A 833 4.01 -15.92 -12.38
N HIS A 834 3.60 -15.66 -11.15
CA HIS A 834 2.41 -16.22 -10.50
C HIS A 834 2.38 -17.76 -10.37
N GLY A 835 3.51 -18.46 -10.54
CA GLY A 835 3.62 -19.91 -10.34
C GLY A 835 3.31 -20.36 -8.91
N GLY A 836 3.53 -19.49 -7.91
CA GLY A 836 3.31 -19.78 -6.48
C GLY A 836 1.91 -20.28 -6.12
N ARG A 837 0.88 -19.82 -6.84
CA ARG A 837 -0.51 -20.28 -6.65
C ARG A 837 -0.73 -21.76 -6.97
N HIS A 838 0.18 -22.34 -7.74
CA HIS A 838 0.13 -23.74 -8.18
C HIS A 838 1.13 -24.63 -7.42
N GLY A 839 1.96 -24.05 -6.56
CA GLY A 839 3.00 -24.74 -5.81
C GLY A 839 2.80 -24.69 -4.31
N VAL A 840 3.83 -25.09 -3.56
CA VAL A 840 3.80 -25.16 -2.09
C VAL A 840 3.51 -23.81 -1.42
N ARG A 841 3.87 -22.67 -2.04
CA ARG A 841 3.59 -21.34 -1.48
C ARG A 841 2.10 -21.06 -1.33
N SER A 842 1.25 -21.64 -2.19
CA SER A 842 -0.22 -21.56 -2.06
C SER A 842 -0.77 -22.07 -0.72
N LEU A 843 -0.07 -23.02 -0.07
CA LEU A 843 -0.49 -23.62 1.20
C LEU A 843 -0.38 -22.66 2.40
N PHE A 844 0.32 -21.55 2.19
CA PHE A 844 0.65 -20.55 3.19
C PHE A 844 -0.03 -19.19 2.91
N GLY A 845 -0.97 -19.14 1.97
CA GLY A 845 -1.69 -17.91 1.61
C GLY A 845 -0.96 -17.04 0.57
N ALA A 846 0.23 -17.45 0.12
CA ALA A 846 0.96 -16.79 -0.96
C ALA A 846 0.38 -17.18 -2.33
N THR A 847 -0.79 -16.62 -2.65
CA THR A 847 -1.54 -16.85 -3.90
C THR A 847 -1.88 -15.57 -4.67
N GLY A 848 -1.45 -14.39 -4.17
CA GLY A 848 -1.85 -13.08 -4.70
C GLY A 848 -0.93 -12.53 -5.80
N ASP A 849 -1.44 -11.55 -6.55
CA ASP A 849 -0.67 -10.76 -7.53
C ASP A 849 0.17 -9.65 -6.86
N GLU A 850 0.10 -9.51 -5.54
CA GLU A 850 0.95 -8.66 -4.70
C GLU A 850 1.51 -9.54 -3.58
N ARG A 851 2.83 -9.53 -3.46
CA ARG A 851 3.60 -10.29 -2.45
C ARG A 851 4.05 -9.32 -1.37
N ASP A 852 3.98 -9.74 -0.11
CA ASP A 852 4.56 -8.95 0.99
C ASP A 852 6.04 -8.71 0.74
N ASP A 853 6.57 -7.58 1.23
CA ASP A 853 7.94 -7.16 0.95
C ASP A 853 9.02 -8.20 1.33
N ASN A 854 8.76 -8.97 2.40
CA ASN A 854 9.60 -10.06 2.89
C ASN A 854 9.06 -11.47 2.56
N GLU A 855 8.06 -11.59 1.68
CA GLU A 855 7.49 -12.89 1.30
C GLU A 855 8.51 -13.74 0.52
N TRP A 856 8.72 -14.99 0.94
CA TRP A 856 9.56 -15.95 0.22
C TRP A 856 9.22 -16.14 -1.27
N GLY A 857 10.28 -16.20 -2.09
CA GLY A 857 10.19 -16.45 -3.53
C GLY A 857 10.15 -17.93 -3.90
N ALA A 858 10.15 -18.23 -5.19
CA ALA A 858 10.19 -19.60 -5.70
C ALA A 858 11.42 -20.37 -5.17
N ILE A 859 12.59 -19.72 -5.02
CA ILE A 859 13.79 -20.33 -4.44
C ILE A 859 13.54 -20.74 -2.97
N GLY A 860 12.86 -19.91 -2.19
CA GLY A 860 12.44 -20.24 -0.83
C GLY A 860 11.46 -21.42 -0.81
N GLY A 861 10.47 -21.43 -1.70
CA GLY A 861 9.52 -22.54 -1.85
C GLY A 861 10.18 -23.87 -2.23
N TRP A 862 11.09 -23.86 -3.21
CA TRP A 862 11.88 -25.03 -3.61
C TRP A 862 12.77 -25.52 -2.46
N SER A 863 13.40 -24.60 -1.71
CA SER A 863 14.24 -24.93 -0.56
C SER A 863 13.45 -25.61 0.55
N TRP A 864 12.25 -25.11 0.84
CA TRP A 864 11.35 -25.73 1.79
C TRP A 864 10.89 -27.11 1.35
N GLY A 865 10.58 -27.29 0.06
CA GLY A 865 10.22 -28.59 -0.50
C GLY A 865 11.32 -29.63 -0.34
N LEU A 866 12.59 -29.23 -0.51
CA LEU A 866 13.75 -30.10 -0.25
C LEU A 866 13.83 -30.55 1.21
N SER A 867 13.61 -29.66 2.18
CA SER A 867 13.54 -30.06 3.59
C SER A 867 12.40 -31.05 3.88
N ARG A 868 11.27 -30.95 3.16
CA ARG A 868 10.18 -31.95 3.29
C ARG A 868 10.53 -33.29 2.66
N VAL A 869 11.32 -33.28 1.58
CA VAL A 869 11.86 -34.52 1.00
C VAL A 869 12.84 -35.16 1.98
N LEU A 870 13.68 -34.37 2.66
CA LEU A 870 14.56 -34.88 3.71
C LEU A 870 13.77 -35.49 4.88
N ASP A 871 12.67 -34.85 5.32
CA ASP A 871 11.76 -35.44 6.32
C ASP A 871 11.26 -36.84 5.91
N TYR A 872 11.00 -37.05 4.61
CA TYR A 872 10.64 -38.36 4.09
C TYR A 872 11.83 -39.34 4.06
N LEU A 873 13.00 -38.90 3.59
CA LEU A 873 14.20 -39.74 3.51
C LEU A 873 14.67 -40.20 4.90
N GLU A 874 14.48 -39.41 5.95
CA GLU A 874 14.72 -39.81 7.35
C GLU A 874 13.86 -41.00 7.80
N THR A 875 12.74 -41.26 7.12
CA THR A 875 11.88 -42.42 7.39
C THR A 875 12.24 -43.66 6.57
N ASP A 876 13.11 -43.52 5.55
CA ASP A 876 13.54 -44.64 4.71
C ASP A 876 14.74 -45.35 5.36
N PRO A 877 14.59 -46.59 5.85
CA PRO A 877 15.66 -47.32 6.53
C PRO A 877 16.84 -47.69 5.61
N ALA A 878 16.71 -47.53 4.28
CA ALA A 878 17.80 -47.73 3.34
C ALA A 878 18.70 -46.49 3.17
N VAL A 879 18.30 -45.33 3.69
CA VAL A 879 19.04 -44.07 3.61
C VAL A 879 19.74 -43.80 4.94
N ASP A 880 21.04 -43.54 4.90
CA ASP A 880 21.72 -42.95 6.06
C ASP A 880 21.37 -41.46 6.14
N SER A 881 20.35 -41.15 6.91
CA SER A 881 19.82 -39.79 7.00
C SER A 881 20.78 -38.78 7.62
N LYS A 882 21.89 -39.23 8.22
CA LYS A 882 22.95 -38.35 8.72
C LYS A 882 23.98 -38.00 7.66
N GLN A 883 23.92 -38.64 6.49
CA GLN A 883 24.87 -38.46 5.39
C GLN A 883 24.09 -38.23 4.08
N VAL A 884 23.23 -37.22 4.08
CA VAL A 884 22.51 -36.76 2.88
C VAL A 884 23.21 -35.54 2.32
N ALA A 885 23.79 -35.69 1.12
CA ALA A 885 24.32 -34.59 0.34
C ALA A 885 23.22 -33.94 -0.51
N LEU A 886 23.25 -32.63 -0.68
CA LEU A 886 22.26 -31.89 -1.44
C LEU A 886 22.90 -31.17 -2.64
N ALA A 887 22.38 -31.39 -3.85
CA ALA A 887 22.92 -30.78 -5.07
C ALA A 887 21.84 -30.27 -6.03
N GLY A 888 22.17 -29.20 -6.73
CA GLY A 888 21.32 -28.56 -7.74
C GLY A 888 22.15 -27.64 -8.63
N VAL A 889 21.65 -27.37 -9.84
CA VAL A 889 22.37 -26.60 -10.88
C VAL A 889 21.69 -25.25 -11.12
N SER A 890 22.46 -24.18 -11.36
CA SER A 890 21.93 -22.86 -11.75
C SER A 890 21.01 -22.29 -10.66
N ARG A 891 19.78 -21.87 -10.99
CA ARG A 891 18.75 -21.47 -10.00
C ARG A 891 18.48 -22.54 -8.93
N LEU A 892 18.68 -23.82 -9.25
CA LEU A 892 18.58 -24.91 -8.28
C LEU A 892 19.86 -25.02 -7.42
N GLY A 893 21.00 -24.52 -7.90
CA GLY A 893 22.19 -24.24 -7.10
C GLY A 893 21.92 -23.19 -6.01
N LYS A 894 21.27 -22.08 -6.39
CA LYS A 894 20.80 -21.03 -5.47
C LYS A 894 19.82 -21.58 -4.43
N THR A 895 18.97 -22.53 -4.86
CA THR A 895 18.03 -23.25 -3.98
C THR A 895 18.75 -24.13 -2.96
N VAL A 896 19.71 -24.96 -3.38
CA VAL A 896 20.33 -25.91 -2.45
C VAL A 896 21.22 -25.24 -1.42
N ILE A 897 21.89 -24.13 -1.75
CA ILE A 897 22.65 -23.38 -0.75
C ILE A 897 21.72 -22.73 0.28
N TRP A 898 20.56 -22.21 -0.11
CA TRP A 898 19.58 -21.67 0.83
C TRP A 898 18.89 -22.75 1.68
N ALA A 899 18.57 -23.89 1.08
CA ALA A 899 18.07 -25.06 1.81
C ALA A 899 19.11 -25.56 2.83
N GLY A 900 20.36 -25.69 2.41
CA GLY A 900 21.48 -26.08 3.28
C GLY A 900 21.73 -25.08 4.41
N ALA A 901 21.63 -23.78 4.14
CA ALA A 901 21.80 -22.74 5.15
C ALA A 901 20.72 -22.82 6.24
N GLN A 902 19.45 -23.00 5.86
CA GLN A 902 18.33 -23.07 6.81
C GLN A 902 18.21 -24.43 7.52
N ASP A 903 18.55 -25.52 6.83
CA ASP A 903 18.36 -26.89 7.32
C ASP A 903 19.69 -27.62 7.49
N GLU A 904 20.15 -27.64 8.74
CA GLU A 904 21.45 -28.20 9.12
C GLU A 904 21.54 -29.72 9.04
N ARG A 905 20.43 -30.40 8.73
CA ARG A 905 20.38 -31.85 8.57
C ARG A 905 20.99 -32.32 7.25
N PHE A 906 21.06 -31.46 6.24
CA PHE A 906 21.84 -31.74 5.04
C PHE A 906 23.32 -31.75 5.41
N ALA A 907 23.97 -32.89 5.25
CA ALA A 907 25.33 -33.12 5.74
C ALA A 907 26.41 -32.55 4.82
N LEU A 908 26.09 -32.25 3.55
CA LEU A 908 26.99 -31.70 2.55
C LEU A 908 26.17 -30.95 1.49
N VAL A 909 26.64 -29.79 1.02
CA VAL A 909 25.90 -28.93 0.07
C VAL A 909 26.72 -28.69 -1.20
N MET A 910 26.11 -28.81 -2.38
CA MET A 910 26.80 -28.62 -3.67
C MET A 910 26.01 -27.68 -4.58
N PRO A 911 26.20 -26.35 -4.46
CA PRO A 911 25.57 -25.37 -5.33
C PRO A 911 26.30 -25.29 -6.68
N LEU A 912 25.88 -26.12 -7.64
CA LEU A 912 26.55 -26.23 -8.93
C LEU A 912 26.15 -25.05 -9.83
N LEU A 913 27.12 -24.29 -10.35
CA LEU A 913 26.92 -23.16 -11.27
C LEU A 913 25.87 -22.16 -10.76
N SER A 914 25.89 -21.83 -9.47
CA SER A 914 24.79 -21.14 -8.81
C SER A 914 24.70 -19.66 -9.18
N GLY A 915 25.83 -18.99 -9.38
CA GLY A 915 25.96 -17.60 -9.80
C GLY A 915 25.35 -16.57 -8.86
N GLU A 916 24.98 -15.43 -9.44
CA GLU A 916 24.42 -14.26 -8.74
C GLU A 916 23.17 -14.61 -7.92
N GLY A 917 23.04 -14.05 -6.72
CA GLY A 917 21.95 -14.39 -5.79
C GLY A 917 21.98 -15.85 -5.28
N GLY A 918 23.00 -16.62 -5.68
CA GLY A 918 23.44 -17.87 -5.08
C GLY A 918 24.78 -17.62 -4.38
N ALA A 919 25.83 -18.29 -4.84
CA ALA A 919 27.13 -18.22 -4.20
C ALA A 919 28.07 -17.12 -4.72
N ALA A 920 27.83 -16.56 -5.91
CA ALA A 920 28.70 -15.48 -6.40
C ALA A 920 28.51 -14.21 -5.56
N ILE A 921 29.60 -13.45 -5.34
CA ILE A 921 29.48 -12.17 -4.64
C ILE A 921 28.85 -11.10 -5.55
N SER A 922 27.73 -10.54 -5.13
CA SER A 922 26.95 -9.54 -5.85
C SER A 922 27.71 -8.23 -6.06
N ARG A 923 28.58 -7.85 -5.11
CA ARG A 923 29.36 -6.59 -5.19
C ARG A 923 30.37 -6.53 -6.33
N ARG A 924 30.75 -7.68 -6.91
CA ARG A 924 31.56 -7.69 -8.15
C ARG A 924 30.82 -7.07 -9.32
N ASN A 925 29.48 -7.14 -9.32
CA ASN A 925 28.63 -6.62 -10.37
C ASN A 925 29.15 -7.04 -11.76
N PHE A 926 29.33 -8.35 -11.94
CA PHE A 926 29.90 -8.99 -13.12
C PHE A 926 29.07 -10.22 -13.47
N GLY A 927 28.78 -10.44 -14.75
CA GLY A 927 27.79 -11.42 -15.17
C GLY A 927 26.39 -10.97 -14.72
N GLU A 928 25.50 -11.92 -14.45
CA GLU A 928 24.18 -11.66 -13.88
C GLU A 928 24.26 -10.72 -12.67
N THR A 929 23.36 -9.75 -12.58
CA THR A 929 23.34 -8.76 -11.50
C THR A 929 22.08 -8.87 -10.63
N VAL A 930 22.07 -8.26 -9.44
CA VAL A 930 20.84 -8.13 -8.63
C VAL A 930 19.70 -7.53 -9.44
N ALA A 931 19.97 -6.52 -10.28
CA ALA A 931 18.99 -5.96 -11.20
C ALA A 931 18.45 -7.02 -12.18
N ASP A 932 19.30 -7.85 -12.77
CA ASP A 932 18.87 -8.89 -13.71
C ASP A 932 17.94 -9.93 -13.06
N LEU A 933 18.22 -10.28 -11.81
CA LEU A 933 17.42 -11.24 -11.02
C LEU A 933 16.09 -10.68 -10.54
N THR A 934 16.05 -9.38 -10.24
CA THR A 934 14.89 -8.73 -9.61
C THR A 934 14.09 -7.88 -10.58
N ASN A 935 14.47 -7.85 -11.85
CA ASN A 935 13.74 -7.17 -12.90
C ASN A 935 12.31 -7.79 -13.04
N PRO A 936 11.24 -6.98 -12.93
CA PRO A 936 9.86 -7.45 -13.07
C PRO A 936 9.52 -8.13 -14.40
N GLU A 937 10.33 -7.94 -15.45
CA GLU A 937 10.15 -8.60 -16.75
C GLU A 937 10.88 -9.96 -16.84
N ARG A 938 11.59 -10.39 -15.79
CA ARG A 938 12.42 -11.61 -15.80
C ARG A 938 12.05 -12.60 -14.69
N PHE A 939 12.59 -12.39 -13.49
CA PHE A 939 12.64 -13.41 -12.43
C PHE A 939 12.33 -12.85 -11.03
N ASP A 940 11.63 -11.72 -10.93
CA ASP A 940 11.26 -11.09 -9.65
C ASP A 940 10.53 -12.03 -8.67
N TYR A 941 9.84 -13.05 -9.18
CA TYR A 941 9.18 -14.10 -8.41
C TYR A 941 10.13 -15.12 -7.74
N TRP A 942 11.43 -15.17 -8.09
CA TRP A 942 12.41 -16.09 -7.49
C TRP A 942 12.80 -15.72 -6.07
N TYR A 943 12.83 -14.42 -5.76
CA TYR A 943 13.34 -13.84 -4.52
C TYR A 943 12.24 -13.07 -3.79
N THR A 944 12.55 -12.56 -2.60
CA THR A 944 11.65 -11.63 -1.89
C THR A 944 11.56 -10.29 -2.62
N PRO A 945 10.41 -9.59 -2.60
CA PRO A 945 10.32 -8.27 -3.23
C PRO A 945 11.36 -7.26 -2.71
N ASN A 946 11.73 -7.33 -1.43
CA ASN A 946 12.81 -6.52 -0.84
C ASN A 946 14.16 -6.63 -1.57
N TYR A 947 14.43 -7.73 -2.29
CA TYR A 947 15.72 -7.87 -2.97
C TYR A 947 15.88 -6.86 -4.11
N ALA A 948 14.77 -6.47 -4.75
CA ALA A 948 14.75 -5.50 -5.84
C ALA A 948 15.25 -4.11 -5.41
N THR A 949 15.16 -3.80 -4.13
CA THR A 949 15.66 -2.57 -3.52
C THR A 949 17.16 -2.35 -3.75
N TYR A 950 17.93 -3.41 -3.95
CA TYR A 950 19.38 -3.38 -4.14
C TYR A 950 19.80 -3.48 -5.61
N ALA A 951 18.84 -3.53 -6.55
CA ALA A 951 19.07 -3.77 -7.97
C ALA A 951 20.15 -2.87 -8.59
N PHE A 952 20.12 -1.57 -8.24
CA PHE A 952 21.02 -0.57 -8.79
C PHE A 952 22.00 0.00 -7.75
N ASP A 953 22.02 -0.59 -6.55
CA ASP A 953 22.87 -0.18 -5.42
C ASP A 953 23.23 -1.42 -4.59
N VAL A 954 24.04 -2.30 -5.19
CA VAL A 954 24.38 -3.60 -4.58
C VAL A 954 25.23 -3.48 -3.32
N ASP A 955 25.99 -2.38 -3.17
CA ASP A 955 26.81 -2.15 -1.97
C ASP A 955 25.98 -2.03 -0.70
N ALA A 956 24.72 -1.65 -0.85
CA ALA A 956 23.77 -1.51 0.22
C ALA A 956 23.13 -2.81 0.71
N LEU A 957 23.28 -3.91 -0.03
CA LEU A 957 22.77 -5.20 0.40
C LEU A 957 23.51 -5.57 1.70
N PRO A 958 22.83 -5.82 2.84
CA PRO A 958 23.52 -5.99 4.12
C PRO A 958 24.31 -7.30 4.23
N VAL A 959 24.19 -8.16 3.22
CA VAL A 959 24.87 -9.46 3.10
C VAL A 959 25.48 -9.62 1.71
N ASP A 960 26.29 -10.66 1.51
CA ASP A 960 26.78 -11.07 0.19
C ASP A 960 27.01 -12.58 0.09
N GLY A 961 27.30 -13.11 -1.11
CA GLY A 961 27.37 -14.56 -1.39
C GLY A 961 28.34 -15.34 -0.48
N HIS A 962 29.44 -14.74 -0.01
CA HIS A 962 30.38 -15.40 0.90
C HIS A 962 29.79 -15.68 2.28
N GLU A 963 28.90 -14.83 2.77
CA GLU A 963 28.19 -15.07 4.04
C GLU A 963 27.17 -16.21 3.89
N LEU A 964 26.57 -16.38 2.70
CA LEU A 964 25.71 -17.51 2.41
C LEU A 964 26.49 -18.84 2.37
N VAL A 965 27.71 -18.82 1.82
CA VAL A 965 28.64 -19.97 1.89
C VAL A 965 29.04 -20.26 3.34
N ALA A 966 29.32 -19.21 4.12
CA ALA A 966 29.67 -19.35 5.54
C ALA A 966 28.55 -19.97 6.39
N LEU A 967 27.27 -19.71 6.07
CA LEU A 967 26.11 -20.32 6.75
C LEU A 967 26.08 -21.86 6.68
N ILE A 968 26.85 -22.46 5.79
CA ILE A 968 26.97 -23.93 5.68
C ILE A 968 27.92 -24.49 6.75
N ALA A 969 28.89 -23.70 7.23
CA ALA A 969 29.85 -24.12 8.24
C ALA A 969 29.15 -24.70 9.49
N PRO A 970 29.68 -25.78 10.08
CA PRO A 970 30.92 -26.49 9.74
C PRO A 970 30.77 -27.58 8.66
N ARG A 971 29.64 -27.66 7.96
CA ARG A 971 29.39 -28.75 7.01
C ARG A 971 30.14 -28.49 5.69
N PRO A 972 30.56 -29.54 4.97
CA PRO A 972 31.28 -29.34 3.72
C PRO A 972 30.39 -28.74 2.62
N ILE A 973 30.98 -27.87 1.80
CA ILE A 973 30.35 -27.27 0.63
C ILE A 973 31.26 -27.41 -0.60
N LEU A 974 30.73 -27.81 -1.76
CA LEU A 974 31.48 -27.90 -3.01
C LEU A 974 30.87 -27.00 -4.10
N HIS A 975 31.67 -26.05 -4.57
CA HIS A 975 31.38 -25.25 -5.74
C HIS A 975 31.89 -25.95 -7.00
N VAL A 976 31.01 -26.04 -8.00
CA VAL A 976 31.39 -26.46 -9.36
C VAL A 976 30.98 -25.35 -10.31
N VAL A 977 31.93 -24.78 -11.03
CA VAL A 977 31.72 -23.62 -11.92
C VAL A 977 32.30 -23.87 -13.32
N GLY A 978 31.86 -23.07 -14.29
CA GLY A 978 32.33 -23.15 -15.66
C GLY A 978 33.29 -22.04 -16.05
N SER A 979 34.41 -22.40 -16.69
CA SER A 979 35.44 -21.43 -17.11
C SER A 979 34.96 -20.42 -18.16
N GLU A 980 33.97 -20.78 -18.96
CA GLU A 980 33.36 -19.93 -19.99
C GLU A 980 31.99 -19.39 -19.57
N ASP A 981 31.53 -19.71 -18.36
CA ASP A 981 30.26 -19.25 -17.82
C ASP A 981 30.39 -17.85 -17.20
N THR A 982 30.55 -16.86 -18.07
CA THR A 982 30.69 -15.46 -17.65
C THR A 982 29.44 -14.93 -16.97
N TRP A 983 28.26 -15.50 -17.23
CA TRP A 983 27.00 -15.06 -16.65
C TRP A 983 26.90 -15.40 -15.16
N SER A 984 27.42 -16.55 -14.72
CA SER A 984 27.38 -16.95 -13.30
C SER A 984 28.56 -16.43 -12.48
N ASP A 985 29.46 -15.63 -13.06
CA ASP A 985 30.67 -15.12 -12.39
C ASP A 985 31.45 -16.21 -11.62
N ALA A 986 32.04 -17.15 -12.36
CA ALA A 986 32.88 -18.19 -11.79
C ALA A 986 34.05 -17.65 -10.95
N LYS A 987 34.47 -16.39 -11.12
CA LYS A 987 35.47 -15.78 -10.24
C LYS A 987 34.83 -15.20 -8.97
N GLY A 988 33.60 -14.69 -9.05
CA GLY A 988 32.83 -14.27 -7.89
C GLY A 988 32.52 -15.40 -6.92
N GLU A 989 32.16 -16.58 -7.42
CA GLU A 989 32.01 -17.77 -6.55
C GLU A 989 33.32 -18.16 -5.86
N TRP A 990 34.46 -18.02 -6.55
CA TRP A 990 35.79 -18.25 -5.95
C TRP A 990 36.09 -17.26 -4.82
N VAL A 991 35.84 -15.97 -5.07
CA VAL A 991 36.02 -14.95 -4.03
C VAL A 991 35.09 -15.23 -2.85
N ALA A 992 33.87 -15.70 -3.10
CA ALA A 992 32.96 -16.09 -2.03
C ALA A 992 33.49 -17.25 -1.19
N ALA A 993 33.97 -18.31 -1.84
CA ALA A 993 34.58 -19.46 -1.17
C ALA A 993 35.77 -19.05 -0.30
N LYS A 994 36.66 -18.18 -0.80
CA LYS A 994 37.80 -17.64 -0.05
C LYS A 994 37.39 -16.71 1.10
N ALA A 995 36.38 -15.88 0.90
CA ALA A 995 35.91 -14.95 1.93
C ALA A 995 35.12 -15.64 3.06
N ALA A 996 34.63 -16.87 2.84
CA ALA A 996 33.99 -17.70 3.85
C ALA A 996 34.99 -18.49 4.74
N GLU A 997 36.26 -18.60 4.34
CA GLU A 997 37.29 -19.36 5.07
C GLU A 997 37.42 -19.00 6.55
N PRO A 998 37.41 -17.71 6.96
CA PRO A 998 37.58 -17.35 8.37
C PRO A 998 36.53 -18.01 9.28
N VAL A 999 35.32 -18.25 8.76
CA VAL A 999 34.27 -18.94 9.52
C VAL A 999 34.59 -20.43 9.67
N TYR A 1000 35.06 -21.10 8.63
CA TYR A 1000 35.50 -22.50 8.69
C TYR A 1000 36.72 -22.67 9.62
N GLU A 1001 37.64 -21.70 9.61
CA GLU A 1001 38.80 -21.69 10.51
C GLU A 1001 38.40 -21.66 12.00
N LEU A 1002 37.26 -21.05 12.37
CA LEU A 1002 36.73 -21.12 13.75
C LEU A 1002 36.50 -22.57 14.20
N TYR A 1003 36.14 -23.45 13.28
CA TYR A 1003 35.92 -24.87 13.51
C TYR A 1003 37.17 -25.73 13.32
N GLY A 1004 38.32 -25.11 12.99
CA GLY A 1004 39.55 -25.81 12.63
C GLY A 1004 39.48 -26.50 11.27
N LEU A 1005 38.58 -26.05 10.39
CA LEU A 1005 38.36 -26.55 9.04
C LEU A 1005 39.10 -25.68 8.02
N GLN A 1006 39.21 -26.15 6.79
CA GLN A 1006 40.02 -25.53 5.74
C GLN A 1006 39.17 -25.11 4.54
N GLY A 1007 39.48 -23.93 4.00
CA GLY A 1007 38.97 -23.48 2.72
C GLY A 1007 39.57 -24.22 1.51
N PRO A 1008 39.31 -23.73 0.29
CA PRO A 1008 39.93 -24.30 -0.90
C PRO A 1008 41.46 -24.11 -0.90
N ASP A 1009 42.18 -25.16 -1.28
CA ASP A 1009 43.65 -25.15 -1.38
C ASP A 1009 44.18 -24.13 -2.41
N GLY A 1010 44.52 -22.91 -1.99
CA GLY A 1010 45.19 -21.90 -2.83
C GLY A 1010 44.68 -20.46 -2.62
N GLU A 1011 45.45 -19.48 -3.11
CA GLU A 1011 45.14 -18.05 -2.96
C GLU A 1011 44.58 -17.39 -4.23
N GLU A 1012 44.85 -17.99 -5.40
CA GLU A 1012 44.49 -17.43 -6.70
C GLU A 1012 43.37 -18.24 -7.37
N TYR A 1013 42.55 -17.56 -8.17
CA TYR A 1013 41.49 -18.20 -8.96
C TYR A 1013 42.07 -19.32 -9.85
N PRO A 1014 41.62 -20.57 -9.73
CA PRO A 1014 42.27 -21.70 -10.39
C PRO A 1014 41.98 -21.75 -11.90
N PRO A 1015 42.91 -22.29 -12.72
CA PRO A 1015 42.66 -22.50 -14.14
C PRO A 1015 41.63 -23.61 -14.39
N PRO A 1016 41.04 -23.69 -15.59
CA PRO A 1016 40.07 -24.73 -15.92
C PRO A 1016 40.61 -26.15 -15.72
N ASN A 1017 39.71 -27.08 -15.39
CA ASN A 1017 39.96 -28.46 -15.01
C ASN A 1017 40.77 -28.65 -13.72
N THR A 1018 40.67 -27.71 -12.77
CA THR A 1018 41.35 -27.76 -11.48
C THR A 1018 40.35 -27.95 -10.35
N PHE A 1019 40.52 -29.01 -9.57
CA PHE A 1019 39.77 -29.28 -8.34
C PHE A 1019 40.65 -28.99 -7.13
N LEU A 1020 40.21 -28.05 -6.30
CA LEU A 1020 40.82 -27.70 -5.04
C LEU A 1020 40.00 -28.32 -3.91
N SER A 1021 40.63 -29.23 -3.17
CA SER A 1021 40.06 -29.90 -2.01
C SER A 1021 40.01 -28.98 -0.79
N GLY A 1022 39.22 -29.37 0.21
CA GLY A 1022 39.00 -28.66 1.46
C GLY A 1022 37.66 -29.06 2.09
N ASP A 1023 37.28 -28.38 3.17
CA ASP A 1023 35.90 -28.41 3.68
C ASP A 1023 35.02 -27.47 2.85
N ILE A 1024 35.62 -26.42 2.28
CA ILE A 1024 35.10 -25.70 1.12
C ILE A 1024 35.84 -26.19 -0.13
N GLY A 1025 35.18 -26.99 -0.96
CA GLY A 1025 35.71 -27.47 -2.24
C GLY A 1025 35.43 -26.49 -3.39
N TYR A 1026 36.36 -26.39 -4.34
CA TYR A 1026 36.19 -25.55 -5.53
C TYR A 1026 36.68 -26.26 -6.80
N TYR A 1027 35.80 -26.42 -7.79
CA TYR A 1027 36.14 -27.00 -9.09
C TYR A 1027 35.72 -26.11 -10.24
N VAL A 1028 36.66 -25.82 -11.14
CA VAL A 1028 36.39 -25.13 -12.40
C VAL A 1028 36.48 -26.16 -13.53
N HIS A 1029 35.39 -26.48 -14.21
CA HIS A 1029 35.49 -27.26 -15.45
C HIS A 1029 35.82 -26.38 -16.64
N GLU A 1030 36.36 -26.99 -17.69
CA GLU A 1030 36.46 -26.33 -19.00
C GLU A 1030 35.11 -26.37 -19.73
N GLY A 1031 34.53 -25.20 -19.98
CA GLY A 1031 33.27 -25.04 -20.70
C GLY A 1031 32.31 -24.03 -20.09
N GLY A 1032 31.13 -23.91 -20.70
CA GLY A 1032 30.06 -22.99 -20.30
C GLY A 1032 29.00 -23.60 -19.37
N HIS A 1033 27.87 -22.91 -19.22
CA HIS A 1033 26.83 -23.19 -18.21
C HIS A 1033 26.07 -24.53 -18.39
N ARG A 1034 26.66 -25.64 -17.94
CA ARG A 1034 26.06 -26.99 -17.95
C ARG A 1034 26.89 -27.94 -17.09
N LEU A 1035 26.32 -29.09 -16.73
CA LEU A 1035 27.12 -30.18 -16.18
C LEU A 1035 27.82 -31.00 -17.26
N PHE A 1036 29.02 -31.45 -16.93
CA PHE A 1036 29.84 -32.40 -17.65
C PHE A 1036 30.03 -33.68 -16.81
N PRO A 1037 30.32 -34.83 -17.43
CA PRO A 1037 30.57 -36.07 -16.70
C PRO A 1037 31.63 -35.93 -15.61
N LYS A 1038 32.65 -35.10 -15.84
CA LYS A 1038 33.71 -34.86 -14.86
C LYS A 1038 33.22 -34.15 -13.60
N ASP A 1039 32.18 -33.33 -13.69
CA ASP A 1039 31.58 -32.68 -12.52
C ASP A 1039 30.99 -33.73 -11.57
N LEU A 1040 30.33 -34.76 -12.11
CA LEU A 1040 29.77 -35.85 -11.32
C LEU A 1040 30.88 -36.64 -10.61
N GLU A 1041 32.02 -36.85 -11.29
CA GLU A 1041 33.19 -37.47 -10.66
C GLU A 1041 33.71 -36.63 -9.49
N VAL A 1042 33.84 -35.31 -9.66
CA VAL A 1042 34.29 -34.41 -8.59
C VAL A 1042 33.30 -34.38 -7.42
N MET A 1043 31.99 -34.35 -7.70
CA MET A 1043 30.96 -34.46 -6.66
C MET A 1043 31.12 -35.75 -5.84
N ALA A 1044 31.29 -36.89 -6.52
CA ALA A 1044 31.48 -38.18 -5.84
C ALA A 1044 32.82 -38.27 -5.10
N ASP A 1045 33.89 -37.69 -5.63
CA ASP A 1045 35.19 -37.63 -4.98
C ASP A 1045 35.14 -36.75 -3.71
N PHE A 1046 34.38 -35.66 -3.73
CA PHE A 1046 34.15 -34.83 -2.55
C PHE A 1046 33.26 -35.54 -1.51
N MET A 1047 32.22 -36.26 -1.94
CA MET A 1047 31.47 -37.14 -1.03
C MET A 1047 32.36 -38.23 -0.42
N ASP A 1048 33.26 -38.83 -1.19
CA ASP A 1048 34.23 -39.82 -0.70
C ASP A 1048 35.18 -39.27 0.38
N GLN A 1049 35.47 -37.96 0.36
CA GLN A 1049 36.30 -37.30 1.37
C GLN A 1049 35.57 -37.11 2.70
N HIS A 1050 34.27 -36.82 2.64
CA HIS A 1050 33.50 -36.33 3.78
C HIS A 1050 32.52 -37.34 4.37
N PHE A 1051 32.11 -38.34 3.59
CA PHE A 1051 31.17 -39.37 4.03
C PHE A 1051 31.86 -40.71 4.30
N GLN A 1052 31.35 -41.41 5.31
CA GLN A 1052 31.75 -42.77 5.65
C GLN A 1052 30.80 -43.76 4.97
N ARG A 1053 31.36 -44.61 4.09
CA ARG A 1053 30.65 -45.75 3.53
C ARG A 1053 30.65 -46.91 4.54
N PRO A 1054 29.58 -47.71 4.64
CA PRO A 1054 29.63 -48.96 5.41
C PRO A 1054 30.77 -49.84 4.86
N GLU A 1055 31.76 -50.17 5.68
CA GLU A 1055 32.85 -51.06 5.28
C GLU A 1055 32.26 -52.42 4.85
N GLY A 1056 32.49 -52.82 3.61
CA GLY A 1056 32.40 -54.22 3.24
C GLY A 1056 33.61 -54.93 3.85
N GLU A 1057 33.41 -55.79 4.85
CA GLU A 1057 34.43 -56.79 5.19
C GLU A 1057 34.73 -57.60 3.92
N GLU A 1058 36.01 -57.65 3.51
CA GLU A 1058 36.52 -58.47 2.38
C GLU A 1058 36.09 -59.94 2.45
#